data_AF-A0AAE0N5I9-F1
#
_entry.id   AF-A0AAE0N5I9-F1
#
_cell.length_a   1.000
_cell.length_b   1.000
_cell.length_c   1.000
_cell.angle_alpha   90.00
_cell.angle_beta   90.00
_cell.angle_gamma   90.00
#
_symmetry.space_group_name_H-M   'P 1'
#
loop_
_entity.id
_entity.type
_entity.pdbx_description
1 polymer ?
#
loop_
_entity_poly.entity_id
_entity_poly.type
_entity_poly.pdbx_seq_one_letter_code
_entity_poly.pdbx_strand_id
1 'polypeptide(L)'
;MNHHEGSTTAPLRVAIHAEPALTASPNLGQPIWAVSIDIDAERLPESFTLRDPLTPVEKSECAWYLQGYAQQSPFSVTRAEKAAALVASYPRSIISQLELRKTVETRVTGGGKKSVLIEVSEGTVSADSTVHQLWWELLEDGKNWDPEGVSEIDIRLRRLLEHGDPQVAKEPGVPIRVHTWPSAADFQTVNVLMVVARDLSEGSASYRDISPFVSSGILSRIRSHLKEINSPVQLRLEIVRPGTFTALEEHLESTRDRLGTGYYAIVHFDMHGAVKMRKGTKTKAAYLYFDHPQENRKVAVDADRVGRLLQTHQVEIAVLNACESARANAGDDANIAKVFYRHGVYNVLAMSFKVSSHAAEIFLGSFYHSLLVLGQPFWQAAATARVASRESPTRHARFGLDVSVTDWFIPVTYSSGVDIQVVQHENDKPTEQDASCYPKISPAHIDGDGPSQVFGREFDLLRLEKAIAHHGRVYLHGPAGVGKTALLQFGCTLWRETFFTSAVVYLDFDSAELQTAGAVLKHILRQLLAHGGDPKLGARFWTLESQELESWDIESLEQAVVEILADQTVLLVLDNLHAAFSILPPPLCPGALPEKNAQDIGDILQRLFEPSNVPSANHRIVLAGSRDDLSFLKPNFSTWNDVRPIQLRPLDLAAGMELVQHVIRRSGLLTAAPNHADLDTMELLVSLLDGMPAAIHEVL
;
A
#
# COMPACT_ATOMS: atom_id res chain seq x y z
N MET A 1 31.70 11.74 25.56
CA MET A 1 31.42 11.56 27.01
C MET A 1 30.67 10.25 27.14
N ASN A 2 31.21 9.34 27.94
CA ASN A 2 30.90 7.91 28.09
C ASN A 2 29.47 7.48 27.73
N HIS A 3 29.40 6.62 26.70
CA HIS A 3 28.22 5.83 26.35
C HIS A 3 27.90 4.86 27.50
N HIS A 4 26.69 4.97 28.05
CA HIS A 4 26.11 3.92 28.86
C HIS A 4 25.78 2.74 27.94
N GLU A 5 26.50 1.64 28.12
CA GLU A 5 26.05 0.31 27.72
C GLU A 5 24.67 0.06 28.33
N GLY A 6 23.62 0.22 27.53
CA GLY A 6 22.25 -0.13 27.90
C GLY A 6 22.14 -1.64 28.00
N SER A 7 22.38 -2.19 29.19
CA SER A 7 21.93 -3.52 29.57
C SER A 7 20.42 -3.61 29.33
N THR A 8 20.00 -4.22 28.22
CA THR A 8 18.58 -4.47 27.92
C THR A 8 18.07 -5.54 28.86
N THR A 9 17.55 -5.10 30.01
CA THR A 9 16.68 -5.92 30.86
C THR A 9 15.44 -6.29 30.05
N ALA A 10 14.98 -7.54 30.19
CA ALA A 10 13.75 -7.98 29.55
C ALA A 10 12.57 -7.09 30.02
N PRO A 11 11.64 -6.72 29.14
CA PRO A 11 10.51 -5.88 29.52
C PRO A 11 9.65 -6.59 30.56
N LEU A 12 9.13 -5.83 31.54
CA LEU A 12 8.12 -6.32 32.46
C LEU A 12 6.89 -6.72 31.65
N ARG A 13 6.42 -7.97 31.77
CA ARG A 13 5.24 -8.44 31.04
C ARG A 13 4.00 -8.28 31.90
N VAL A 14 2.99 -7.60 31.37
CA VAL A 14 1.67 -7.42 31.98
C VAL A 14 0.63 -8.03 31.05
N ALA A 15 0.14 -9.22 31.38
CA ALA A 15 -0.90 -9.89 30.62
C ALA A 15 -2.28 -9.60 31.21
N ILE A 16 -3.16 -9.03 30.41
CA ILE A 16 -4.54 -8.67 30.75
C ILE A 16 -5.44 -9.71 30.09
N HIS A 17 -6.10 -10.52 30.91
CA HIS A 17 -7.05 -11.54 30.49
C HIS A 17 -8.46 -11.08 30.80
N ALA A 18 -9.28 -10.89 29.77
CA ALA A 18 -10.65 -10.43 29.90
C ALA A 18 -11.68 -11.52 29.55
N GLU A 19 -12.73 -11.60 30.34
CA GLU A 19 -13.90 -12.44 30.10
C GLU A 19 -15.18 -11.57 30.05
N PRO A 20 -16.12 -11.84 29.13
CA PRO A 20 -17.40 -11.14 29.10
C PRO A 20 -18.16 -11.33 30.43
N ALA A 21 -18.59 -10.24 31.06
CA ALA A 21 -19.35 -10.33 32.30
C ALA A 21 -20.79 -10.81 32.04
N LEU A 22 -21.22 -11.89 32.70
CA LEU A 22 -22.58 -12.47 32.57
C LEU A 22 -23.70 -11.52 33.02
N THR A 23 -23.39 -10.48 33.82
CA THR A 23 -24.35 -9.53 34.37
C THR A 23 -24.21 -8.16 33.69
N ALA A 24 -24.80 -8.00 32.52
CA ALA A 24 -25.00 -6.65 31.96
C ALA A 24 -25.92 -5.87 32.90
N SER A 25 -25.42 -4.80 33.51
CA SER A 25 -26.29 -3.89 34.26
C SER A 25 -27.16 -3.13 33.24
N PRO A 26 -28.51 -3.29 33.25
CA PRO A 26 -29.38 -2.88 32.16
C PRO A 26 -29.48 -1.34 31.95
N ASN A 27 -28.82 -0.54 32.78
CA ASN A 27 -29.03 0.91 32.84
C ASN A 27 -28.09 1.77 31.97
N LEU A 28 -27.02 1.21 31.37
CA LEU A 28 -26.00 2.01 30.65
C LEU A 28 -25.67 1.55 29.23
N GLY A 29 -26.08 0.35 28.80
CA GLY A 29 -25.88 -0.13 27.42
C GLY A 29 -24.41 -0.31 26.96
N GLN A 30 -23.44 -0.23 27.87
CA GLN A 30 -22.01 -0.45 27.59
C GLN A 30 -21.59 -1.88 28.00
N PRO A 31 -20.73 -2.55 27.20
CA PRO A 31 -20.19 -3.85 27.57
C PRO A 31 -19.26 -3.78 28.79
N ILE A 32 -19.26 -4.86 29.56
CA ILE A 32 -18.51 -5.02 30.81
C ILE A 32 -17.72 -6.33 30.73
N TRP A 33 -16.47 -6.30 31.16
CA TRP A 33 -15.59 -7.46 31.23
C TRP A 33 -15.08 -7.67 32.65
N ALA A 34 -15.05 -8.92 33.09
CA ALA A 34 -14.25 -9.32 34.23
C ALA A 34 -12.80 -9.46 33.76
N VAL A 35 -11.88 -8.81 34.47
CA VAL A 35 -10.47 -8.75 34.08
C VAL A 35 -9.60 -9.31 35.18
N SER A 36 -8.57 -10.00 34.75
CA SER A 36 -7.56 -10.62 35.57
C SER A 36 -6.20 -10.36 34.96
N ILE A 37 -5.19 -10.09 35.80
CA ILE A 37 -3.91 -9.55 35.37
C ILE A 37 -2.78 -10.44 35.88
N ASP A 38 -1.84 -10.75 34.99
CA ASP A 38 -0.65 -11.52 35.31
C ASP A 38 0.58 -10.63 35.09
N ILE A 39 1.55 -10.69 36.00
CA ILE A 39 2.81 -9.97 35.89
C ILE A 39 3.93 -11.00 35.85
N ASP A 40 4.69 -11.05 34.76
CA ASP A 40 5.73 -12.08 34.54
C ASP A 40 5.24 -13.50 34.88
N ALA A 41 4.01 -13.82 34.45
CA ALA A 41 3.28 -15.08 34.70
C ALA A 41 2.80 -15.32 36.16
N GLU A 42 2.90 -14.33 37.04
CA GLU A 42 2.30 -14.36 38.38
C GLU A 42 0.92 -13.69 38.37
N ARG A 43 -0.13 -14.47 38.66
CA ARG A 43 -1.52 -14.01 38.73
C ARG A 43 -1.74 -13.06 39.91
N LEU A 44 -2.27 -11.87 39.66
CA LEU A 44 -2.75 -11.01 40.73
C LEU A 44 -4.00 -11.61 41.42
N PRO A 45 -4.09 -11.54 42.75
CA PRO A 45 -5.25 -12.07 43.48
C PRO A 45 -6.52 -11.22 43.30
N GLU A 46 -6.36 -9.97 42.89
CA GLU A 46 -7.46 -9.03 42.67
C GLU A 46 -8.12 -9.31 41.30
N SER A 47 -9.44 -9.28 41.26
CA SER A 47 -10.21 -9.26 40.02
C SER A 47 -10.75 -7.86 39.76
N PHE A 48 -10.60 -7.40 38.53
CA PHE A 48 -10.99 -6.06 38.11
C PHE A 48 -12.26 -6.13 37.26
N THR A 49 -13.02 -5.04 37.26
CA THR A 49 -14.15 -4.87 36.33
C THR A 49 -13.80 -3.78 35.35
N LEU A 50 -13.77 -4.11 34.06
CA LEU A 50 -13.48 -3.18 32.99
C LEU A 50 -14.77 -2.81 32.25
N ARG A 51 -14.95 -1.52 32.03
CA ARG A 51 -16.02 -0.94 31.23
C ARG A 51 -15.41 -0.05 30.17
N ASP A 52 -16.12 0.07 29.05
CA ASP A 52 -15.75 1.02 28.02
C ASP A 52 -15.73 2.45 28.58
N PRO A 53 -14.61 3.18 28.53
CA PRO A 53 -14.50 4.53 29.08
C PRO A 53 -15.48 5.54 28.51
N LEU A 54 -15.96 5.33 27.27
CA LEU A 54 -16.82 6.28 26.56
C LEU A 54 -18.18 5.68 26.22
N THR A 55 -19.21 6.50 26.31
CA THR A 55 -20.56 6.17 25.86
C THR A 55 -20.62 6.02 24.33
N PRO A 56 -21.65 5.34 23.78
CA PRO A 56 -21.82 5.25 22.32
C PRO A 56 -21.88 6.60 21.61
N VAL A 57 -22.45 7.63 22.26
CA VAL A 57 -22.54 8.99 21.71
C VAL A 57 -21.16 9.63 21.64
N GLU A 58 -20.38 9.56 22.72
CA GLU A 58 -19.00 10.07 22.76
C GLU A 58 -18.10 9.35 21.76
N LYS A 59 -18.25 8.02 21.62
CA LYS A 59 -17.53 7.26 20.59
C LYS A 59 -17.89 7.71 19.17
N SER A 60 -19.15 8.05 18.92
CA SER A 60 -19.57 8.59 17.62
C SER A 60 -18.93 9.96 17.35
N GLU A 61 -18.77 10.80 18.38
CA GLU A 61 -18.08 12.08 18.28
C GLU A 61 -16.58 11.90 18.00
N CYS A 62 -15.91 10.97 18.71
CA CYS A 62 -14.52 10.61 18.41
C CYS A 62 -14.36 10.01 17.01
N ALA A 63 -15.30 9.18 16.55
CA ALA A 63 -15.27 8.64 15.20
C ALA A 63 -15.39 9.73 14.13
N TRP A 64 -16.25 10.74 14.33
CA TRP A 64 -16.29 11.93 13.47
C TRP A 64 -14.95 12.68 13.48
N TYR A 65 -14.35 12.87 14.66
CA TYR A 65 -13.06 13.56 14.78
C TYR A 65 -11.93 12.84 14.03
N LEU A 66 -11.83 11.52 14.19
CA LEU A 66 -10.77 10.73 13.56
C LEU A 66 -10.95 10.60 12.04
N GLN A 67 -12.20 10.47 11.56
CA GLN A 67 -12.47 10.10 10.16
C GLN A 67 -12.94 11.27 9.29
N GLY A 68 -13.61 12.25 9.90
CA GLY A 68 -14.36 13.30 9.21
C GLY A 68 -13.79 14.69 9.39
N TYR A 69 -13.10 14.98 10.50
CA TYR A 69 -12.67 16.35 10.83
C TYR A 69 -11.80 16.97 9.73
N ALA A 70 -10.65 16.39 9.43
CA ALA A 70 -9.74 16.91 8.39
C ALA A 70 -10.37 16.90 6.98
N GLN A 71 -11.14 15.84 6.68
CA GLN A 71 -11.60 15.56 5.32
C GLN A 71 -12.96 16.15 4.96
N GLN A 72 -13.76 16.59 5.93
CA GLN A 72 -15.15 17.02 5.68
C GLN A 72 -15.47 18.35 6.35
N SER A 73 -14.86 18.65 7.49
CA SER A 73 -15.25 19.80 8.31
C SER A 73 -14.06 20.40 9.08
N PRO A 74 -12.98 20.84 8.40
CA PRO A 74 -11.76 21.32 9.06
C PRO A 74 -11.96 22.58 9.91
N PHE A 75 -13.02 23.36 9.63
CA PHE A 75 -13.38 24.55 10.41
C PHE A 75 -14.06 24.26 11.75
N SER A 76 -14.43 23.00 12.03
CA SER A 76 -15.15 22.61 13.27
C SER A 76 -14.22 22.45 14.48
N VAL A 77 -13.33 23.43 14.71
CA VAL A 77 -12.23 23.37 15.69
C VAL A 77 -12.74 23.07 17.11
N THR A 78 -13.74 23.80 17.61
CA THR A 78 -14.26 23.59 18.98
C THR A 78 -14.89 22.20 19.18
N ARG A 79 -15.48 21.61 18.14
CA ARG A 79 -15.99 20.23 18.20
C ARG A 79 -14.84 19.23 18.22
N ALA A 80 -13.80 19.47 17.41
CA ALA A 80 -12.60 18.65 17.36
C ALA A 80 -11.83 18.66 18.69
N GLU A 81 -11.69 19.82 19.35
CA GLU A 81 -11.04 19.94 20.67
C GLU A 81 -11.75 19.11 21.74
N LYS A 82 -13.09 19.13 21.75
CA LYS A 82 -13.90 18.31 22.67
C LYS A 82 -13.69 16.81 22.42
N ALA A 83 -13.70 16.39 21.16
CA ALA A 83 -13.46 14.99 20.81
C ALA A 83 -12.02 14.55 21.12
N ALA A 84 -11.03 15.41 20.89
CA ALA A 84 -9.64 15.15 21.25
C ALA A 84 -9.46 15.01 22.78
N ALA A 85 -10.17 15.82 23.58
CA ALA A 85 -10.17 15.69 25.04
C ALA A 85 -10.75 14.34 25.51
N LEU A 86 -11.81 13.84 24.85
CA LEU A 86 -12.35 12.50 25.11
C LEU A 86 -11.31 11.41 24.83
N VAL A 87 -10.63 11.47 23.67
CA VAL A 87 -9.55 10.53 23.31
C VAL A 87 -8.42 10.58 24.35
N ALA A 88 -8.01 11.78 24.78
CA ALA A 88 -6.94 11.96 25.77
C ALA A 88 -7.30 11.46 27.18
N SER A 89 -8.60 11.43 27.53
CA SER A 89 -9.09 10.90 28.81
C SER A 89 -9.22 9.38 28.84
N TYR A 90 -9.37 8.75 27.67
CA TYR A 90 -9.60 7.32 27.50
C TYR A 90 -8.57 6.42 28.22
N PRO A 91 -7.24 6.55 27.99
CA PRO A 91 -6.25 5.69 28.64
C PRO A 91 -6.23 5.87 30.16
N ARG A 92 -6.50 7.09 30.67
CA ARG A 92 -6.52 7.35 32.12
C ARG A 92 -7.64 6.58 32.82
N SER A 93 -8.79 6.44 32.15
CA SER A 93 -9.89 5.63 32.66
C SER A 93 -9.50 4.15 32.74
N ILE A 94 -8.88 3.59 31.70
CA ILE A 94 -8.42 2.19 31.71
C ILE A 94 -7.38 1.96 32.82
N ILE A 95 -6.37 2.83 32.92
CA ILE A 95 -5.33 2.75 33.95
C ILE A 95 -5.95 2.77 35.36
N SER A 96 -6.96 3.61 35.58
CA SER A 96 -7.66 3.71 36.87
C SER A 96 -8.54 2.49 37.17
N GLN A 97 -9.28 1.97 36.19
CA GLN A 97 -10.18 0.83 36.38
C GLN A 97 -9.43 -0.47 36.72
N LEU A 98 -8.23 -0.62 36.16
CA LEU A 98 -7.39 -1.81 36.30
C LEU A 98 -6.22 -1.62 37.29
N GLU A 99 -6.17 -0.48 37.99
CA GLU A 99 -5.07 -0.10 38.90
C GLU A 99 -3.67 -0.31 38.30
N LEU A 100 -3.51 -0.13 36.99
CA LEU A 100 -2.28 -0.52 36.27
C LEU A 100 -1.06 0.27 36.73
N ARG A 101 -1.23 1.55 37.09
CA ARG A 101 -0.13 2.39 37.55
C ARG A 101 0.52 1.82 38.81
N LYS A 102 -0.29 1.56 39.84
CA LYS A 102 0.14 0.92 41.10
C LYS A 102 0.82 -0.41 40.83
N THR A 103 0.25 -1.19 39.92
CA THR A 103 0.75 -2.51 39.52
C THR A 103 2.15 -2.46 38.89
N VAL A 104 2.37 -1.53 37.96
CA VAL A 104 3.65 -1.33 37.30
C VAL A 104 4.68 -0.69 38.24
N GLU A 105 4.31 0.38 38.96
CA GLU A 105 5.24 1.11 39.83
C GLU A 105 5.79 0.27 40.99
N THR A 106 4.97 -0.60 41.58
CA THR A 106 5.40 -1.48 42.69
C THR A 106 6.39 -2.56 42.26
N ARG A 107 6.37 -2.96 40.99
CA ARG A 107 7.20 -4.05 40.44
C ARG A 107 8.43 -3.54 39.71
N VAL A 108 8.42 -2.31 39.20
CA VAL A 108 9.59 -1.74 38.54
C VAL A 108 10.45 -0.93 39.52
N THR A 109 11.32 -1.63 40.25
CA THR A 109 12.29 -1.03 41.18
C THR A 109 13.57 -0.56 40.46
N GLY A 110 14.06 0.65 40.75
CA GLY A 110 15.34 1.19 40.23
C GLY A 110 15.21 2.46 39.39
N GLY A 111 16.34 3.16 39.16
CA GLY A 111 16.45 4.37 38.33
C GLY A 111 17.04 4.04 36.95
N GLY A 112 16.26 4.24 35.90
CA GLY A 112 16.61 3.96 34.50
C GLY A 112 15.36 3.89 33.62
N LYS A 113 15.53 3.83 32.29
CA LYS A 113 14.41 3.67 31.34
C LYS A 113 13.75 2.31 31.52
N LYS A 114 12.44 2.28 31.73
CA LYS A 114 11.68 1.08 32.11
C LYS A 114 10.85 0.60 30.93
N SER A 115 11.04 -0.65 30.47
CA SER A 115 10.24 -1.21 29.38
C SER A 115 9.14 -2.13 29.91
N VAL A 116 7.89 -1.92 29.46
CA VAL A 116 6.72 -2.72 29.82
C VAL A 116 6.02 -3.20 28.56
N LEU A 117 5.76 -4.51 28.48
CA LEU A 117 4.95 -5.11 27.42
C LEU A 117 3.57 -5.46 27.99
N ILE A 118 2.53 -4.82 27.46
CA ILE A 118 1.13 -5.12 27.78
C ILE A 118 0.58 -6.08 26.72
N GLU A 119 0.05 -7.21 27.17
CA GLU A 119 -0.56 -8.23 26.34
C GLU A 119 -2.04 -8.34 26.67
N VAL A 120 -2.92 -8.13 25.70
CA VAL A 120 -4.37 -8.18 25.94
C VAL A 120 -4.95 -9.41 25.27
N SER A 121 -5.61 -10.27 26.03
CA SER A 121 -6.28 -11.49 25.55
C SER A 121 -7.74 -11.56 26.01
N GLU A 122 -8.52 -12.39 25.33
CA GLU A 122 -9.93 -12.64 25.62
C GLU A 122 -10.17 -14.15 25.70
N GLY A 123 -10.78 -14.62 26.79
CA GLY A 123 -11.01 -16.06 27.03
C GLY A 123 -12.17 -16.62 26.18
N THR A 124 -13.41 -16.46 26.63
CA THR A 124 -14.59 -16.91 25.86
C THR A 124 -15.10 -15.84 24.91
N VAL A 125 -15.21 -16.20 23.63
CA VAL A 125 -15.79 -15.35 22.57
C VAL A 125 -17.26 -15.06 22.87
N SER A 126 -17.60 -13.80 23.12
CA SER A 126 -18.99 -13.34 23.13
C SER A 126 -19.44 -13.02 21.70
N ALA A 127 -20.68 -13.37 21.36
CA ALA A 127 -21.27 -13.11 20.05
C ALA A 127 -21.45 -11.62 19.75
N ASP A 128 -21.53 -10.77 20.79
CA ASP A 128 -22.01 -9.38 20.65
C ASP A 128 -20.97 -8.30 20.96
N SER A 129 -19.88 -8.61 21.69
CA SER A 129 -18.85 -7.62 22.06
C SER A 129 -17.53 -8.29 22.44
N THR A 130 -16.40 -7.69 22.07
CA THR A 130 -15.07 -8.19 22.47
C THR A 130 -14.26 -7.10 23.15
N VAL A 131 -13.41 -7.49 24.12
CA VAL A 131 -12.50 -6.55 24.81
C VAL A 131 -11.55 -5.85 23.83
N HIS A 132 -11.32 -6.46 22.67
CA HIS A 132 -10.53 -5.86 21.60
C HIS A 132 -11.23 -4.68 20.91
N GLN A 133 -12.43 -4.28 21.31
CA GLN A 133 -13.01 -3.02 20.82
C GLN A 133 -12.43 -1.77 21.52
N LEU A 134 -11.72 -1.94 22.64
CA LEU A 134 -11.15 -0.83 23.40
C LEU A 134 -9.87 -0.31 22.72
N TRP A 135 -9.58 0.98 22.92
CA TRP A 135 -8.43 1.68 22.33
C TRP A 135 -7.18 1.50 23.19
N TRP A 136 -6.78 0.23 23.34
CA TRP A 136 -5.63 -0.21 24.12
C TRP A 136 -4.34 0.51 23.74
N GLU A 137 -4.17 0.79 22.45
CA GLU A 137 -3.00 1.43 21.86
C GLU A 137 -2.68 2.79 22.50
N LEU A 138 -3.70 3.51 23.00
CA LEU A 138 -3.55 4.79 23.72
C LEU A 138 -2.71 4.67 25.00
N LEU A 139 -2.60 3.46 25.58
CA LEU A 139 -1.75 3.20 26.74
C LEU A 139 -0.25 3.35 26.44
N GLU A 140 0.18 3.30 25.18
CA GLU A 140 1.60 3.47 24.82
C GLU A 140 2.11 4.90 24.98
N ASP A 141 1.23 5.88 25.26
CA ASP A 141 1.71 7.23 25.58
C ASP A 141 2.22 7.28 27.03
N GLY A 142 3.54 7.34 27.18
CA GLY A 142 4.20 7.44 28.49
C GLY A 142 3.68 8.60 29.35
N LYS A 143 3.17 9.68 28.74
CA LYS A 143 2.55 10.82 29.48
C LYS A 143 1.34 10.42 30.32
N ASN A 144 0.66 9.32 29.96
CA ASN A 144 -0.45 8.80 30.76
C ASN A 144 0.01 8.10 32.03
N TRP A 145 1.26 7.63 32.07
CA TRP A 145 1.80 6.84 33.16
C TRP A 145 2.64 7.67 34.10
N ASP A 146 3.38 8.62 33.55
CA ASP A 146 4.21 9.55 34.31
C ASP A 146 4.03 10.98 33.77
N PRO A 147 3.06 11.74 34.31
CA PRO A 147 2.80 13.10 33.88
C PRO A 147 3.94 14.08 34.23
N GLU A 148 4.74 13.76 35.25
CA GLU A 148 5.84 14.60 35.73
C GLU A 148 7.17 14.28 35.03
N GLY A 149 7.24 13.17 34.28
CA GLY A 149 8.38 12.80 33.43
C GLY A 149 9.59 12.28 34.22
N VAL A 150 9.37 11.73 35.41
CA VAL A 150 10.41 11.36 36.39
C VAL A 150 11.06 9.99 36.10
N SER A 151 10.37 9.08 35.41
CA SER A 151 10.64 7.64 35.40
C SER A 151 10.79 7.00 34.01
N GLU A 152 10.71 7.78 32.92
CA GLU A 152 10.80 7.34 31.50
C GLU A 152 10.36 5.88 31.25
N ILE A 153 9.03 5.65 31.27
CA ILE A 153 8.44 4.33 31.02
C ILE A 153 8.11 4.18 29.52
N ASP A 154 8.71 3.20 28.85
CA ASP A 154 8.39 2.78 27.48
C ASP A 154 7.39 1.64 27.51
N ILE A 155 6.19 1.88 26.98
CA ILE A 155 5.08 0.92 27.00
C ILE A 155 4.79 0.48 25.59
N ARG A 156 4.76 -0.84 25.41
CA ARG A 156 4.42 -1.48 24.15
C ARG A 156 3.22 -2.38 24.35
N LEU A 157 2.38 -2.48 23.32
CA LEU A 157 1.14 -3.24 23.39
C LEU A 157 0.95 -4.17 22.20
N ARG A 158 0.52 -5.41 22.49
CA ARG A 158 0.02 -6.37 21.49
C ARG A 158 -1.27 -7.05 21.94
N ARG A 159 -2.16 -7.34 20.98
CA ARG A 159 -3.39 -8.10 21.22
C ARG A 159 -3.14 -9.57 20.90
N LEU A 160 -3.37 -10.45 21.86
CA LEU A 160 -3.18 -11.88 21.72
C LEU A 160 -4.51 -12.56 21.35
N LEU A 161 -4.44 -13.48 20.40
CA LEU A 161 -5.54 -14.36 20.04
C LEU A 161 -5.18 -15.79 20.45
N GLU A 162 -6.01 -16.42 21.28
CA GLU A 162 -5.78 -17.81 21.70
C GLU A 162 -6.09 -18.77 20.53
N HIS A 163 -5.21 -19.74 20.30
CA HIS A 163 -5.43 -20.79 19.30
C HIS A 163 -6.35 -21.87 19.88
N GLY A 164 -7.44 -22.19 19.17
CA GLY A 164 -8.37 -23.26 19.57
C GLY A 164 -7.83 -24.68 19.35
N ASP A 165 -6.72 -24.84 18.61
CA ASP A 165 -6.12 -26.15 18.31
C ASP A 165 -4.70 -26.26 18.91
N PRO A 166 -4.53 -27.04 20.00
CA PRO A 166 -3.25 -27.18 20.69
C PRO A 166 -2.18 -27.95 19.89
N GLN A 167 -2.50 -28.57 18.74
CA GLN A 167 -1.51 -29.29 17.93
C GLN A 167 -0.63 -28.39 17.04
N VAL A 168 -1.01 -27.12 16.84
CA VAL A 168 -0.23 -26.13 16.07
C VAL A 168 0.46 -25.11 17.00
N ALA A 169 0.37 -25.31 18.32
CA ALA A 169 1.03 -24.48 19.32
C ALA A 169 2.56 -24.61 19.20
N LYS A 170 3.17 -23.77 18.36
CA LYS A 170 4.62 -23.56 18.32
C LYS A 170 5.04 -22.88 19.63
N GLU A 171 6.21 -23.22 20.16
CA GLU A 171 6.67 -22.73 21.47
C GLU A 171 6.62 -21.19 21.56
N PRO A 172 5.94 -20.62 22.58
CA PRO A 172 5.89 -19.18 22.78
C PRO A 172 7.30 -18.59 22.94
N GLY A 173 7.64 -17.59 22.13
CA GLY A 173 8.91 -16.86 22.22
C GLY A 173 10.02 -17.31 21.26
N VAL A 174 9.84 -18.38 20.49
CA VAL A 174 10.72 -18.67 19.34
C VAL A 174 10.10 -18.07 18.09
N PRO A 175 10.74 -17.08 17.43
CA PRO A 175 10.12 -16.44 16.29
C PRO A 175 9.94 -17.43 15.13
N ILE A 176 8.73 -17.48 14.57
CA ILE A 176 8.48 -18.24 13.34
C ILE A 176 9.24 -17.53 12.22
N ARG A 177 10.09 -18.30 11.53
CA ARG A 177 10.84 -17.83 10.38
C ARG A 177 9.96 -17.99 9.16
N VAL A 178 9.67 -16.89 8.47
CA VAL A 178 9.05 -17.00 7.15
C VAL A 178 10.07 -17.62 6.20
N HIS A 179 9.61 -18.48 5.29
CA HIS A 179 10.46 -19.00 4.22
C HIS A 179 10.95 -17.84 3.35
N THR A 180 12.13 -17.32 3.65
CA THR A 180 12.87 -16.44 2.73
C THR A 180 13.39 -17.30 1.60
N TRP A 181 13.06 -16.94 0.37
CA TRP A 181 13.49 -17.71 -0.80
C TRP A 181 14.96 -17.39 -1.05
N PRO A 182 15.86 -18.39 -1.06
CA PRO A 182 17.26 -18.16 -1.39
C PRO A 182 17.33 -17.69 -2.85
N SER A 183 17.79 -16.45 -3.04
CA SER A 183 17.99 -15.84 -4.36
C SER A 183 19.49 -15.58 -4.52
N ALA A 184 20.15 -16.35 -5.39
CA ALA A 184 21.61 -16.49 -5.40
C ALA A 184 22.17 -16.86 -4.00
N ALA A 185 23.46 -17.17 -3.89
CA ALA A 185 24.01 -17.74 -2.66
C ALA A 185 24.01 -16.77 -1.44
N ASP A 186 23.70 -15.48 -1.66
CA ASP A 186 24.03 -14.39 -0.71
C ASP A 186 22.84 -13.52 -0.24
N PHE A 187 21.61 -13.71 -0.75
CA PHE A 187 20.47 -12.85 -0.40
C PHE A 187 19.23 -13.60 0.10
N GLN A 188 18.58 -13.04 1.13
CA GLN A 188 17.25 -13.42 1.60
C GLN A 188 16.19 -12.58 0.90
N THR A 189 15.27 -13.21 0.17
CA THR A 189 14.18 -12.48 -0.49
C THR A 189 12.90 -12.54 0.34
N VAL A 190 12.31 -11.37 0.63
CA VAL A 190 10.98 -11.21 1.23
C VAL A 190 9.99 -10.88 0.12
N ASN A 191 9.04 -11.79 -0.11
CA ASN A 191 8.00 -11.64 -1.12
C ASN A 191 6.73 -11.04 -0.52
N VAL A 192 6.32 -9.88 -1.02
CA VAL A 192 5.08 -9.19 -0.63
C VAL A 192 4.12 -9.18 -1.80
N LEU A 193 2.92 -9.72 -1.60
CA LEU A 193 1.81 -9.59 -2.55
C LEU A 193 0.90 -8.44 -2.10
N MET A 194 0.67 -7.48 -2.96
CA MET A 194 -0.25 -6.37 -2.70
C MET A 194 -1.53 -6.54 -3.52
N VAL A 195 -2.67 -6.30 -2.87
CA VAL A 195 -4.00 -6.36 -3.48
C VAL A 195 -4.64 -4.99 -3.35
N VAL A 196 -4.79 -4.29 -4.47
CA VAL A 196 -5.34 -2.93 -4.50
C VAL A 196 -6.74 -2.96 -5.06
N ALA A 197 -7.74 -2.65 -4.23
CA ALA A 197 -9.14 -2.60 -4.66
C ALA A 197 -9.83 -1.36 -4.07
N ARG A 198 -9.75 -0.26 -4.83
CA ARG A 198 -10.25 1.07 -4.45
C ARG A 198 -11.44 1.46 -5.32
N ASP A 199 -12.16 2.52 -4.93
CA ASP A 199 -13.32 2.95 -5.72
C ASP A 199 -12.92 3.54 -7.08
N LEU A 200 -13.13 2.77 -8.15
CA LEU A 200 -12.86 3.24 -9.50
C LEU A 200 -14.02 4.03 -10.12
N SER A 201 -15.15 4.16 -9.43
CA SER A 201 -16.28 4.96 -9.93
C SER A 201 -15.88 6.43 -10.11
N GLU A 202 -16.39 7.05 -11.17
CA GLU A 202 -16.15 8.46 -11.46
C GLU A 202 -17.18 9.29 -10.69
N GLY A 203 -16.81 9.76 -9.49
CA GLY A 203 -17.68 10.62 -8.67
C GLY A 203 -16.96 11.14 -7.43
N SER A 204 -17.51 12.17 -6.78
CA SER A 204 -16.92 12.87 -5.61
C SER A 204 -16.62 11.98 -4.38
N ALA A 205 -17.01 10.71 -4.42
CA ALA A 205 -16.66 9.70 -3.43
C ALA A 205 -15.24 9.15 -3.60
N SER A 206 -14.68 9.10 -4.82
CA SER A 206 -13.29 8.67 -5.06
C SER A 206 -12.29 9.61 -4.39
N TYR A 207 -12.61 10.91 -4.36
CA TYR A 207 -11.84 11.97 -3.72
C TYR A 207 -11.74 11.83 -2.18
N ARG A 208 -12.55 10.96 -1.57
CA ARG A 208 -12.48 10.67 -0.13
C ARG A 208 -11.69 9.40 0.18
N ASP A 209 -11.21 8.69 -0.82
CA ASP A 209 -10.48 7.45 -0.63
C ASP A 209 -8.97 7.74 -0.46
N ILE A 210 -8.24 6.79 0.13
CA ILE A 210 -6.79 6.88 0.23
C ILE A 210 -6.19 6.68 -1.16
N SER A 211 -5.12 7.42 -1.49
CA SER A 211 -4.42 7.22 -2.76
C SER A 211 -3.95 5.76 -2.89
N PRO A 212 -4.27 5.06 -3.98
CA PRO A 212 -3.82 3.69 -4.23
C PRO A 212 -2.31 3.47 -4.18
N PHE A 213 -1.51 4.53 -4.29
CA PHE A 213 -0.06 4.44 -4.33
C PHE A 213 0.63 4.68 -3.00
N VAL A 214 -0.09 5.01 -1.93
CA VAL A 214 0.54 5.20 -0.61
C VAL A 214 1.35 3.95 -0.24
N SER A 215 0.71 2.78 -0.27
CA SER A 215 1.36 1.55 0.18
C SER A 215 2.42 1.04 -0.81
N SER A 216 2.15 1.09 -2.13
CA SER A 216 3.11 0.63 -3.14
C SER A 216 4.33 1.55 -3.25
N GLY A 217 4.14 2.86 -3.13
CA GLY A 217 5.20 3.86 -3.12
C GLY A 217 6.11 3.73 -1.90
N ILE A 218 5.56 3.39 -0.73
CA ILE A 218 6.34 3.10 0.48
C ILE A 218 7.20 1.85 0.28
N LEU A 219 6.62 0.76 -0.22
CA LEU A 219 7.35 -0.49 -0.44
C LEU A 219 8.42 -0.34 -1.53
N SER A 220 8.16 0.43 -2.59
CA SER A 220 9.17 0.74 -3.61
C SER A 220 10.33 1.55 -3.01
N ARG A 221 10.05 2.58 -2.20
CA ARG A 221 11.06 3.35 -1.46
C ARG A 221 11.91 2.46 -0.54
N ILE A 222 11.28 1.54 0.21
CA ILE A 222 12.00 0.60 1.07
C ILE A 222 12.87 -0.35 0.25
N ARG A 223 12.38 -0.85 -0.88
CA ARG A 223 13.19 -1.69 -1.79
C ARG A 223 14.41 -0.93 -2.31
N SER A 224 14.25 0.33 -2.72
CA SER A 224 15.38 1.17 -3.16
C SER A 224 16.37 1.39 -2.02
N HIS A 225 15.87 1.71 -0.83
CA HIS A 225 16.72 1.90 0.35
C HIS A 225 17.51 0.63 0.72
N LEU A 226 16.86 -0.55 0.71
CA LEU A 226 17.54 -1.84 0.94
C LEU A 226 18.68 -2.08 -0.07
N LYS A 227 18.50 -1.66 -1.34
CA LYS A 227 19.57 -1.73 -2.36
C LYS A 227 20.70 -0.72 -2.09
N GLU A 228 20.35 0.51 -1.70
CA GLU A 228 21.32 1.57 -1.40
C GLU A 228 22.24 1.19 -0.23
N ILE A 229 21.70 0.56 0.81
CA ILE A 229 22.47 0.09 1.96
C ILE A 229 23.12 -1.29 1.72
N ASN A 230 23.03 -1.85 0.51
CA ASN A 230 23.51 -3.18 0.15
C ASN A 230 23.05 -4.27 1.14
N SER A 231 21.78 -4.22 1.53
CA SER A 231 21.20 -5.14 2.50
C SER A 231 21.26 -6.58 2.00
N PRO A 232 21.52 -7.58 2.88
CA PRO A 232 21.35 -8.99 2.54
C PRO A 232 19.88 -9.35 2.28
N VAL A 233 18.94 -8.44 2.54
CA VAL A 233 17.51 -8.61 2.30
C VAL A 233 17.08 -7.91 1.01
N GLN A 234 16.41 -8.66 0.14
CA GLN A 234 15.75 -8.13 -1.05
C GLN A 234 14.23 -8.15 -0.88
N LEU A 235 13.59 -7.02 -1.19
CA LEU A 235 12.14 -6.91 -1.22
C LEU A 235 11.62 -7.14 -2.64
N ARG A 236 10.83 -8.21 -2.81
CA ARG A 236 10.08 -8.47 -4.04
C ARG A 236 8.62 -8.07 -3.82
N LEU A 237 8.14 -7.12 -4.62
CA LEU A 237 6.76 -6.64 -4.59
C LEU A 237 6.04 -7.08 -5.85
N GLU A 238 4.93 -7.79 -5.69
CA GLU A 238 4.00 -8.10 -6.77
C GLU A 238 2.63 -7.50 -6.46
N ILE A 239 1.89 -7.07 -7.48
CA ILE A 239 0.56 -6.48 -7.31
C ILE A 239 -0.46 -7.27 -8.13
N VAL A 240 -1.55 -7.71 -7.48
CA VAL A 240 -2.69 -8.37 -8.13
C VAL A 240 -3.43 -7.38 -9.03
N ARG A 241 -3.58 -7.74 -10.31
CA ARG A 241 -4.22 -6.90 -11.33
C ARG A 241 -5.21 -7.68 -12.18
N PRO A 242 -6.47 -7.25 -12.31
CA PRO A 242 -7.11 -6.18 -11.52
C PRO A 242 -7.30 -6.60 -10.05
N GLY A 243 -7.68 -5.67 -9.17
CA GLY A 243 -7.97 -5.90 -7.75
C GLY A 243 -9.24 -6.74 -7.47
N THR A 244 -9.51 -7.76 -8.26
CA THR A 244 -10.67 -8.65 -8.14
C THR A 244 -10.30 -9.87 -7.30
N PHE A 245 -11.31 -10.52 -6.71
CA PHE A 245 -11.05 -11.75 -5.94
C PHE A 245 -10.59 -12.90 -6.82
N THR A 246 -11.17 -13.04 -8.02
CA THR A 246 -10.75 -14.06 -8.99
C THR A 246 -9.30 -13.89 -9.42
N ALA A 247 -8.85 -12.66 -9.68
CA ALA A 247 -7.44 -12.41 -9.99
C ALA A 247 -6.50 -12.75 -8.82
N LEU A 248 -6.94 -12.55 -7.57
CA LEU A 248 -6.17 -12.99 -6.40
C LEU A 248 -6.10 -14.51 -6.31
N GLU A 249 -7.22 -15.22 -6.54
CA GLU A 249 -7.26 -16.70 -6.60
C GLU A 249 -6.28 -17.22 -7.67
N GLU A 250 -6.41 -16.74 -8.91
CA GLU A 250 -5.57 -17.15 -10.04
C GLU A 250 -4.09 -16.83 -9.83
N HIS A 251 -3.76 -15.66 -9.25
CA HIS A 251 -2.38 -15.27 -8.98
C HIS A 251 -1.73 -16.19 -7.96
N LEU A 252 -2.42 -16.48 -6.84
CA LEU A 252 -1.90 -17.36 -5.80
C LEU A 252 -1.81 -18.82 -6.28
N GLU A 253 -2.77 -19.31 -7.07
CA GLU A 253 -2.75 -20.64 -7.68
C GLU A 253 -1.60 -20.80 -8.67
N SER A 254 -1.46 -19.89 -9.63
CA SER A 254 -0.37 -19.90 -10.61
C SER A 254 1.00 -19.85 -9.95
N THR A 255 1.16 -18.98 -8.94
CA THR A 255 2.41 -18.91 -8.17
C THR A 255 2.69 -20.19 -7.39
N ARG A 256 1.66 -20.77 -6.75
CA ARG A 256 1.80 -22.06 -6.05
C ARG A 256 2.25 -23.16 -6.99
N ASP A 257 1.63 -23.25 -8.17
CA ASP A 257 1.92 -24.33 -9.12
C ASP A 257 3.33 -24.19 -9.72
N ARG A 258 3.83 -22.96 -9.85
CA ARG A 258 5.18 -22.66 -10.37
C ARG A 258 6.29 -22.74 -9.32
N LEU A 259 6.03 -22.24 -8.11
CA LEU A 259 7.05 -21.94 -7.10
C LEU A 259 6.81 -22.68 -5.78
N GLY A 260 5.61 -23.20 -5.52
CA GLY A 260 5.25 -23.89 -4.28
C GLY A 260 4.39 -23.04 -3.33
N THR A 261 3.85 -23.68 -2.27
CA THR A 261 3.10 -22.99 -1.21
C THR A 261 4.03 -22.17 -0.32
N GLY A 262 3.48 -21.16 0.39
CA GLY A 262 4.28 -20.31 1.27
C GLY A 262 5.19 -19.32 0.54
N TYR A 263 4.93 -19.06 -0.75
CA TYR A 263 5.76 -18.16 -1.55
C TYR A 263 5.71 -16.70 -1.07
N TYR A 264 4.53 -16.21 -0.70
CA TYR A 264 4.35 -14.85 -0.18
C TYR A 264 4.37 -14.84 1.35
N ALA A 265 5.29 -14.06 1.91
CA ALA A 265 5.41 -13.84 3.34
C ALA A 265 4.28 -12.95 3.87
N ILE A 266 4.00 -11.88 3.12
CA ILE A 266 3.05 -10.84 3.50
C ILE A 266 2.07 -10.64 2.35
N VAL A 267 0.77 -10.64 2.68
CA VAL A 267 -0.26 -10.09 1.80
C VAL A 267 -0.73 -8.75 2.33
N HIS A 268 -0.51 -7.68 1.56
CA HIS A 268 -0.99 -6.34 1.86
C HIS A 268 -2.31 -6.08 1.13
N PHE A 269 -3.40 -5.90 1.88
CA PHE A 269 -4.71 -5.53 1.36
C PHE A 269 -4.93 -4.01 1.45
N ASP A 270 -4.91 -3.34 0.31
CA ASP A 270 -5.15 -1.91 0.14
C ASP A 270 -6.56 -1.70 -0.46
N MET A 271 -7.57 -1.79 0.39
CA MET A 271 -8.99 -1.82 -0.01
C MET A 271 -9.93 -1.40 1.11
N HIS A 272 -11.26 -1.45 0.94
CA HIS A 272 -12.21 -1.16 2.02
C HIS A 272 -12.67 -2.43 2.74
N GLY A 273 -12.90 -2.31 4.05
CA GLY A 273 -13.60 -3.31 4.86
C GLY A 273 -15.07 -2.91 5.12
N ALA A 274 -15.91 -3.89 5.45
CA ALA A 274 -17.24 -3.64 5.99
C ALA A 274 -17.72 -4.78 6.88
N VAL A 275 -18.56 -4.43 7.85
CA VAL A 275 -19.33 -5.41 8.63
C VAL A 275 -20.76 -5.43 8.08
N LYS A 276 -21.24 -6.60 7.66
CA LYS A 276 -22.60 -6.77 7.11
C LYS A 276 -23.27 -8.00 7.69
N MET A 277 -24.60 -8.03 7.67
CA MET A 277 -25.36 -9.25 7.96
C MET A 277 -25.04 -10.32 6.92
N ARG A 278 -24.64 -11.52 7.35
CA ARG A 278 -24.37 -12.63 6.45
C ARG A 278 -25.69 -13.12 5.86
N LYS A 279 -25.77 -13.20 4.53
CA LYS A 279 -27.01 -13.54 3.80
C LYS A 279 -27.59 -14.86 4.33
N GLY A 280 -28.88 -14.85 4.67
CA GLY A 280 -29.57 -16.02 5.21
C GLY A 280 -29.33 -16.30 6.70
N THR A 281 -28.61 -15.43 7.41
CA THR A 281 -28.33 -15.58 8.86
C THR A 281 -28.66 -14.30 9.62
N LYS A 282 -28.73 -14.40 10.96
CA LYS A 282 -28.86 -13.25 11.86
C LYS A 282 -27.50 -12.75 12.39
N THR A 283 -26.39 -13.26 11.88
CA THR A 283 -25.05 -12.89 12.36
C THR A 283 -24.40 -11.86 11.44
N LYS A 284 -23.61 -10.97 12.04
CA LYS A 284 -22.74 -10.05 11.30
C LYS A 284 -21.45 -10.76 10.94
N ALA A 285 -20.92 -10.47 9.76
CA ALA A 285 -19.63 -10.96 9.29
C ALA A 285 -18.84 -9.82 8.65
N ALA A 286 -17.52 -9.97 8.64
CA ALA A 286 -16.61 -9.05 7.99
C ALA A 286 -16.50 -9.35 6.49
N TYR A 287 -16.36 -8.30 5.70
CA TYR A 287 -16.23 -8.36 4.26
C TYR A 287 -15.11 -7.43 3.81
N LEU A 288 -14.42 -7.84 2.74
CA LEU A 288 -13.46 -7.04 1.99
C LEU A 288 -14.07 -6.66 0.65
N TYR A 289 -13.90 -5.41 0.23
CA TYR A 289 -14.40 -4.93 -1.05
C TYR A 289 -13.34 -5.06 -2.14
N PHE A 290 -13.54 -6.03 -3.03
CA PHE A 290 -12.76 -6.22 -4.25
C PHE A 290 -13.39 -5.46 -5.42
N ASP A 291 -12.66 -5.32 -6.52
CA ASP A 291 -13.24 -4.81 -7.76
C ASP A 291 -14.20 -5.81 -8.40
N HIS A 292 -15.24 -5.29 -9.05
CA HIS A 292 -16.02 -6.08 -10.00
C HIS A 292 -15.18 -6.35 -11.26
N PRO A 293 -15.16 -7.59 -11.79
CA PRO A 293 -14.32 -7.94 -12.95
C PRO A 293 -14.53 -7.05 -14.18
N GLN A 294 -15.77 -6.63 -14.43
CA GLN A 294 -16.15 -5.91 -15.66
C GLN A 294 -16.56 -4.45 -15.43
N GLU A 295 -16.98 -4.09 -14.22
CA GLU A 295 -17.61 -2.79 -13.94
C GLU A 295 -16.77 -2.02 -12.93
N ASN A 296 -16.79 -0.69 -12.97
CA ASN A 296 -16.10 0.16 -11.99
C ASN A 296 -16.90 0.30 -10.69
N ARG A 297 -17.27 -0.83 -10.08
CA ARG A 297 -17.94 -0.92 -8.78
C ARG A 297 -17.28 -1.98 -7.91
N LYS A 298 -17.59 -1.92 -6.61
CA LYS A 298 -17.08 -2.85 -5.60
C LYS A 298 -17.94 -4.11 -5.46
N VAL A 299 -17.30 -5.21 -5.11
CA VAL A 299 -17.91 -6.50 -4.75
C VAL A 299 -17.45 -6.88 -3.35
N ALA A 300 -18.41 -7.12 -2.45
CA ALA A 300 -18.11 -7.58 -1.10
C ALA A 300 -17.83 -9.09 -1.11
N VAL A 301 -16.66 -9.47 -0.60
CA VAL A 301 -16.25 -10.87 -0.39
C VAL A 301 -16.13 -11.13 1.09
N ASP A 302 -16.73 -12.23 1.56
CA ASP A 302 -16.70 -12.65 2.95
C ASP A 302 -15.24 -12.85 3.40
N ALA A 303 -14.83 -12.25 4.51
CA ALA A 303 -13.46 -12.35 5.04
C ALA A 303 -13.07 -13.81 5.33
N ASP A 304 -14.03 -14.66 5.66
CA ASP A 304 -13.82 -16.10 5.86
C ASP A 304 -13.42 -16.82 4.55
N ARG A 305 -13.95 -16.37 3.41
CA ARG A 305 -13.52 -16.87 2.09
C ARG A 305 -12.09 -16.42 1.75
N VAL A 306 -11.75 -15.18 2.07
CA VAL A 306 -10.38 -14.66 1.88
C VAL A 306 -9.41 -15.40 2.80
N GLY A 307 -9.77 -15.61 4.07
CA GLY A 307 -8.96 -16.36 5.03
C GLY A 307 -8.63 -17.77 4.56
N ARG A 308 -9.62 -18.54 4.08
CA ARG A 308 -9.38 -19.88 3.49
C ARG A 308 -8.40 -19.86 2.32
N LEU A 309 -8.46 -18.83 1.48
CA LEU A 309 -7.52 -18.67 0.38
C LEU A 309 -6.09 -18.47 0.93
N LEU A 310 -5.91 -17.56 1.89
CA LEU A 310 -4.63 -17.33 2.57
C LEU A 310 -4.09 -18.61 3.23
N GLN A 311 -4.95 -19.39 3.89
CA GLN A 311 -4.61 -20.68 4.49
C GLN A 311 -4.09 -21.68 3.45
N THR A 312 -4.79 -21.80 2.32
CA THR A 312 -4.45 -22.73 1.23
C THR A 312 -3.05 -22.44 0.66
N HIS A 313 -2.65 -21.18 0.66
CA HIS A 313 -1.36 -20.73 0.14
C HIS A 313 -0.30 -20.48 1.25
N GLN A 314 -0.61 -20.83 2.50
CA GLN A 314 0.28 -20.68 3.67
C GLN A 314 0.80 -19.25 3.87
N VAL A 315 -0.07 -18.26 3.71
CA VAL A 315 0.25 -16.86 4.03
C VAL A 315 0.14 -16.65 5.54
N GLU A 316 1.24 -16.19 6.15
CA GLU A 316 1.34 -16.08 7.61
C GLU A 316 1.17 -14.64 8.13
N ILE A 317 1.34 -13.62 7.28
CA ILE A 317 1.20 -12.20 7.64
C ILE A 317 0.20 -11.51 6.71
N ALA A 318 -0.73 -10.77 7.31
CA ALA A 318 -1.62 -9.86 6.57
C ALA A 318 -1.51 -8.42 7.10
N VAL A 319 -1.41 -7.46 6.17
CA VAL A 319 -1.47 -6.04 6.47
C VAL A 319 -2.69 -5.45 5.77
N LEU A 320 -3.60 -4.85 6.53
CA LEU A 320 -4.85 -4.30 6.04
C LEU A 320 -4.83 -2.78 6.18
N ASN A 321 -4.60 -2.06 5.08
CA ASN A 321 -4.92 -0.63 5.00
C ASN A 321 -6.42 -0.42 4.68
N ALA A 322 -7.25 -1.27 5.29
CA ALA A 322 -8.69 -1.31 5.10
C ALA A 322 -9.40 -0.68 6.28
N CYS A 323 -10.14 0.39 6.00
CA CYS A 323 -10.91 1.12 6.99
C CYS A 323 -11.92 0.17 7.65
N GLU A 324 -11.99 0.21 8.98
CA GLU A 324 -12.94 -0.58 9.78
C GLU A 324 -12.70 -2.11 9.79
N SER A 325 -11.50 -2.55 9.38
CA SER A 325 -11.09 -3.97 9.38
C SER A 325 -10.94 -4.57 10.78
N ALA A 326 -10.70 -3.74 11.80
CA ALA A 326 -10.65 -4.12 13.21
C ALA A 326 -11.90 -3.72 14.01
N ARG A 327 -13.05 -3.46 13.36
CA ARG A 327 -14.31 -3.22 14.09
C ARG A 327 -14.71 -4.46 14.89
N ALA A 328 -14.63 -4.33 16.20
CA ALA A 328 -14.88 -5.43 17.13
C ALA A 328 -16.20 -5.26 17.92
N ASN A 329 -17.06 -4.31 17.53
CA ASN A 329 -18.36 -4.03 18.16
C ASN A 329 -19.52 -4.88 17.60
N ALA A 330 -19.20 -5.98 16.93
CA ALA A 330 -20.16 -6.82 16.22
C ALA A 330 -19.78 -8.32 16.29
N GLY A 331 -18.98 -8.69 17.30
CA GLY A 331 -18.47 -10.05 17.49
C GLY A 331 -17.23 -10.37 16.65
N ASP A 332 -16.66 -11.56 16.87
CA ASP A 332 -15.40 -11.99 16.25
C ASP A 332 -15.47 -12.16 14.74
N ASP A 333 -16.60 -12.65 14.23
CA ASP A 333 -16.81 -12.85 12.79
C ASP A 333 -16.83 -11.51 12.03
N ALA A 334 -17.05 -10.40 12.75
CA ALA A 334 -17.00 -9.04 12.23
C ALA A 334 -15.59 -8.41 12.29
N ASN A 335 -14.61 -9.07 12.94
CA ASN A 335 -13.23 -8.62 13.03
C ASN A 335 -12.35 -9.40 12.04
N ILE A 336 -11.90 -8.75 10.97
CA ILE A 336 -11.13 -9.39 9.89
C ILE A 336 -9.86 -10.05 10.45
N ALA A 337 -9.19 -9.42 11.41
CA ALA A 337 -7.97 -9.96 11.99
C ALA A 337 -8.21 -11.28 12.73
N LYS A 338 -9.30 -11.39 13.50
CA LYS A 338 -9.69 -12.66 14.15
C LYS A 338 -10.08 -13.72 13.14
N VAL A 339 -10.78 -13.35 12.07
CA VAL A 339 -11.15 -14.27 10.99
C VAL A 339 -9.90 -14.82 10.28
N PHE A 340 -8.96 -13.96 9.90
CA PHE A 340 -7.71 -14.37 9.26
C PHE A 340 -6.85 -15.24 10.18
N TYR A 341 -6.81 -14.91 11.47
CA TYR A 341 -6.12 -15.71 12.48
C TYR A 341 -6.61 -17.16 12.55
N ARG A 342 -7.93 -17.38 12.54
CA ARG A 342 -8.53 -18.73 12.51
C ARG A 342 -8.14 -19.54 11.26
N HIS A 343 -7.71 -18.85 10.21
CA HIS A 343 -7.25 -19.43 8.96
C HIS A 343 -5.71 -19.47 8.85
N GLY A 344 -4.98 -19.36 9.96
CA GLY A 344 -3.52 -19.56 10.01
C GLY A 344 -2.67 -18.33 9.73
N VAL A 345 -3.27 -17.13 9.69
CA VAL A 345 -2.51 -15.86 9.60
C VAL A 345 -2.10 -15.42 11.01
N TYR A 346 -0.85 -15.65 11.39
CA TYR A 346 -0.38 -15.45 12.76
C TYR A 346 -0.20 -14.00 13.17
N ASN A 347 0.10 -13.09 12.23
CA ASN A 347 0.25 -11.67 12.49
C ASN A 347 -0.62 -10.86 11.53
N VAL A 348 -1.53 -10.06 12.10
CA VAL A 348 -2.42 -9.20 11.34
C VAL A 348 -2.31 -7.75 11.85
N LEU A 349 -1.98 -6.83 10.94
CA LEU A 349 -2.10 -5.39 11.16
C LEU A 349 -3.40 -4.92 10.51
N ALA A 350 -4.25 -4.22 11.26
CA ALA A 350 -5.55 -3.74 10.81
C ALA A 350 -5.84 -2.34 11.33
N MET A 351 -6.85 -1.67 10.77
CA MET A 351 -7.24 -0.31 11.15
C MET A 351 -8.58 -0.32 11.89
N SER A 352 -8.62 0.24 13.10
CA SER A 352 -9.85 0.32 13.92
C SER A 352 -10.81 1.43 13.47
N PHE A 353 -10.33 2.34 12.62
CA PHE A 353 -11.06 3.46 12.03
C PHE A 353 -10.55 3.71 10.61
N LYS A 354 -11.25 4.56 9.85
CA LYS A 354 -10.69 5.13 8.62
C LYS A 354 -9.48 6.01 8.93
N VAL A 355 -8.40 5.80 8.20
CA VAL A 355 -7.15 6.57 8.29
C VAL A 355 -7.02 7.51 7.08
N SER A 356 -6.37 8.66 7.26
CA SER A 356 -6.05 9.57 6.15
C SER A 356 -4.83 9.09 5.36
N SER A 357 -4.68 9.49 4.09
CA SER A 357 -3.50 9.13 3.29
C SER A 357 -2.18 9.54 3.97
N HIS A 358 -2.14 10.74 4.55
CA HIS A 358 -0.95 11.26 5.23
C HIS A 358 -0.62 10.47 6.52
N ALA A 359 -1.62 10.13 7.33
CA ALA A 359 -1.42 9.29 8.52
C ALA A 359 -0.96 7.87 8.14
N ALA A 360 -1.57 7.29 7.10
CA ALA A 360 -1.18 5.98 6.58
C ALA A 360 0.25 5.99 6.03
N GLU A 361 0.68 7.07 5.37
CA GLU A 361 2.04 7.20 4.86
C GLU A 361 3.09 7.18 5.98
N ILE A 362 2.89 8.01 7.02
CA ILE A 362 3.79 8.06 8.17
C ILE A 362 3.84 6.69 8.87
N PHE A 363 2.67 6.11 9.13
CA PHE A 363 2.59 4.85 9.85
C PHE A 363 3.18 3.69 9.05
N LEU A 364 2.71 3.45 7.82
CA LEU A 364 3.16 2.31 7.00
C LEU A 364 4.63 2.45 6.60
N GLY A 365 5.11 3.67 6.37
CA GLY A 365 6.53 3.95 6.11
C GLY A 365 7.40 3.52 7.28
N SER A 366 7.09 4.01 8.48
CA SER A 366 7.81 3.64 9.71
C SER A 366 7.66 2.14 10.04
N PHE A 367 6.49 1.57 9.80
CA PHE A 367 6.19 0.17 10.06
C PHE A 367 7.03 -0.77 9.18
N TYR A 368 6.96 -0.61 7.85
CA TYR A 368 7.71 -1.47 6.94
C TYR A 368 9.22 -1.22 7.03
N HIS A 369 9.67 0.00 7.32
CA HIS A 369 11.08 0.26 7.60
C HIS A 369 11.53 -0.51 8.85
N SER A 370 10.79 -0.42 9.95
CA SER A 370 11.10 -1.14 11.18
C SER A 370 11.06 -2.67 10.98
N LEU A 371 10.12 -3.17 10.18
CA LEU A 371 9.95 -4.59 9.91
C LEU A 371 11.03 -5.16 8.98
N LEU A 372 11.30 -4.48 7.86
CA LEU A 372 12.11 -5.03 6.76
C LEU A 372 13.55 -4.53 6.76
N VAL A 373 13.81 -3.31 7.25
CA VAL A 373 15.16 -2.73 7.32
C VAL A 373 15.78 -3.04 8.68
N LEU A 374 15.07 -2.74 9.77
CA LEU A 374 15.57 -2.97 11.14
C LEU A 374 15.37 -4.40 11.64
N GLY A 375 14.58 -5.23 10.95
CA GLY A 375 14.28 -6.60 11.36
C GLY A 375 13.52 -6.70 12.69
N GLN A 376 12.79 -5.65 13.08
CA GLN A 376 12.02 -5.68 14.33
C GLN A 376 10.86 -6.70 14.22
N PRO A 377 10.52 -7.39 15.32
CA PRO A 377 9.29 -8.18 15.40
C PRO A 377 8.06 -7.36 15.00
N PHE A 378 7.06 -8.03 14.41
CA PHE A 378 5.88 -7.40 13.84
C PHE A 378 5.18 -6.39 14.76
N TRP A 379 4.92 -6.76 16.02
CA TRP A 379 4.28 -5.86 16.99
C TRP A 379 5.18 -4.68 17.39
N GLN A 380 6.49 -4.91 17.48
CA GLN A 380 7.45 -3.86 17.84
C GLN A 380 7.57 -2.84 16.71
N ALA A 381 7.59 -3.30 15.46
CA ALA A 381 7.54 -2.44 14.28
C ALA A 381 6.27 -1.57 14.27
N ALA A 382 5.11 -2.15 14.61
CA ALA A 382 3.86 -1.40 14.72
C ALA A 382 3.88 -0.36 15.86
N ALA A 383 4.44 -0.71 17.02
CA ALA A 383 4.59 0.24 18.13
C ALA A 383 5.56 1.38 17.77
N THR A 384 6.68 1.08 17.09
CA THR A 384 7.62 2.09 16.57
C THR A 384 6.92 3.03 15.59
N ALA A 385 6.11 2.49 14.68
CA ALA A 385 5.31 3.28 13.77
C ALA A 385 4.28 4.18 14.48
N ARG A 386 3.65 3.70 15.56
CA ARG A 386 2.76 4.51 16.40
C ARG A 386 3.48 5.66 17.09
N VAL A 387 4.76 5.49 17.47
CA VAL A 387 5.58 6.60 17.99
C VAL A 387 5.78 7.65 16.90
N ALA A 388 6.20 7.25 15.69
CA ALA A 388 6.39 8.18 14.57
C ALA A 388 5.11 8.96 14.21
N SER A 389 3.96 8.26 14.13
CA SER A 389 2.67 8.89 13.86
C SER A 389 2.21 9.87 14.95
N ARG A 390 2.59 9.64 16.21
CA ARG A 390 2.23 10.50 17.35
C ARG A 390 3.06 11.77 17.39
N GLU A 391 4.33 11.68 17.01
CA GLU A 391 5.22 12.83 16.88
C GLU A 391 4.84 13.76 15.72
N SER A 392 4.00 13.28 14.79
CA SER A 392 3.49 14.02 13.64
C SER A 392 1.97 14.01 13.61
N PRO A 393 1.26 14.83 14.43
CA PRO A 393 -0.21 14.83 14.50
C PRO A 393 -0.88 15.68 13.40
N THR A 394 -0.11 16.48 12.66
CA THR A 394 -0.64 17.36 11.61
C THR A 394 -1.13 16.57 10.40
N ARG A 395 -2.32 16.90 9.88
CA ARG A 395 -2.94 16.26 8.72
C ARG A 395 -3.33 17.31 7.70
N HIS A 396 -2.99 17.04 6.44
CA HIS A 396 -3.53 17.78 5.31
C HIS A 396 -5.04 17.58 5.23
N ALA A 397 -5.76 18.68 5.37
CA ALA A 397 -7.19 18.78 5.32
C ALA A 397 -7.65 19.41 3.99
N ARG A 398 -8.96 19.40 3.75
CA ARG A 398 -9.53 20.11 2.60
C ARG A 398 -9.22 21.61 2.67
N PHE A 399 -9.25 22.24 1.49
CA PHE A 399 -8.98 23.68 1.32
C PHE A 399 -7.53 24.07 1.63
N GLY A 400 -6.58 23.14 1.47
CA GLY A 400 -5.15 23.39 1.72
C GLY A 400 -4.82 23.67 3.19
N LEU A 401 -5.70 23.31 4.12
CA LEU A 401 -5.52 23.52 5.55
C LEU A 401 -4.70 22.39 6.17
N ASP A 402 -4.02 22.71 7.26
CA ASP A 402 -3.42 21.72 8.15
C ASP A 402 -4.15 21.72 9.49
N VAL A 403 -4.57 20.54 9.95
CA VAL A 403 -5.25 20.36 11.24
C VAL A 403 -4.57 19.28 12.07
N SER A 404 -4.65 19.38 13.40
CA SER A 404 -4.09 18.37 14.30
C SER A 404 -5.11 17.27 14.61
N VAL A 405 -4.74 16.01 14.38
CA VAL A 405 -5.59 14.83 14.65
C VAL A 405 -4.83 13.81 15.49
N THR A 406 -5.42 13.37 16.60
CA THR A 406 -4.86 12.31 17.46
C THR A 406 -5.29 10.93 16.95
N ASP A 407 -4.77 10.51 15.80
CA ASP A 407 -5.15 9.29 15.09
C ASP A 407 -4.07 8.18 15.07
N TRP A 408 -2.94 8.41 15.76
CA TRP A 408 -1.79 7.50 15.78
C TRP A 408 -2.10 6.10 16.32
N PHE A 409 -3.19 5.94 17.09
CA PHE A 409 -3.59 4.68 17.72
C PHE A 409 -4.54 3.84 16.86
N ILE A 410 -4.96 4.34 15.69
CA ILE A 410 -5.87 3.63 14.76
C ILE A 410 -5.30 2.27 14.29
N PRO A 411 -4.00 2.15 13.95
CA PRO A 411 -3.44 0.87 13.52
C PRO A 411 -3.24 -0.05 14.72
N VAL A 412 -3.84 -1.23 14.66
CA VAL A 412 -3.84 -2.24 15.72
C VAL A 412 -3.25 -3.56 15.23
N THR A 413 -2.55 -4.27 16.09
CA THR A 413 -1.94 -5.57 15.77
C THR A 413 -2.59 -6.70 16.55
N TYR A 414 -2.81 -7.82 15.87
CA TYR A 414 -3.25 -9.09 16.45
C TYR A 414 -2.17 -10.14 16.19
N SER A 415 -1.82 -10.90 17.22
CA SER A 415 -0.78 -11.92 17.18
C SER A 415 -1.20 -13.21 17.89
N SER A 416 -0.62 -14.33 17.46
CA SER A 416 -0.72 -15.64 18.14
C SER A 416 0.02 -15.71 19.49
N GLY A 417 0.83 -14.70 19.82
CA GLY A 417 1.83 -14.77 20.90
C GLY A 417 3.18 -15.33 20.43
N VAL A 418 3.22 -15.94 19.25
CA VAL A 418 4.44 -16.27 18.51
C VAL A 418 4.73 -15.14 17.53
N ASP A 419 5.89 -14.50 17.68
CA ASP A 419 6.30 -13.41 16.79
C ASP A 419 6.87 -13.96 15.48
N ILE A 420 6.51 -13.37 14.35
CA ILE A 420 7.19 -13.65 13.09
C ILE A 420 8.28 -12.61 12.91
N GLN A 421 9.53 -13.07 12.80
CA GLN A 421 10.62 -12.24 12.31
C GLN A 421 10.80 -12.51 10.82
N VAL A 422 10.61 -11.46 10.02
CA VAL A 422 10.67 -11.53 8.55
C VAL A 422 12.12 -11.46 8.06
N VAL A 423 12.99 -10.76 8.80
CA VAL A 423 14.40 -10.50 8.44
C VAL A 423 15.29 -10.83 9.63
N GLN A 424 16.42 -11.49 9.36
CA GLN A 424 17.48 -11.72 10.36
C GLN A 424 18.74 -10.96 9.96
N HIS A 425 19.28 -10.20 10.91
CA HIS A 425 20.64 -9.69 10.81
C HIS A 425 21.57 -10.66 11.54
N GLU A 426 22.29 -11.50 10.80
CA GLU A 426 23.33 -12.35 11.37
C GLU A 426 24.54 -11.47 11.73
N ASN A 427 24.65 -11.11 13.00
CA ASN A 427 25.80 -10.46 13.67
C ASN A 427 26.08 -8.96 13.45
N ASP A 428 25.45 -8.27 12.51
CA ASP A 428 25.54 -6.81 12.44
C ASP A 428 24.27 -6.15 13.01
N LYS A 429 24.42 -5.44 14.13
CA LYS A 429 23.36 -4.54 14.59
C LYS A 429 23.25 -3.42 13.56
N PRO A 430 22.04 -3.05 13.09
CA PRO A 430 21.88 -1.86 12.27
C PRO A 430 22.58 -0.68 12.95
N THR A 431 23.41 0.03 12.18
CA THR A 431 24.24 1.13 12.66
C THR A 431 23.33 2.22 13.25
N GLU A 432 23.82 3.12 14.12
CA GLU A 432 23.00 4.26 14.61
C GLU A 432 22.42 5.12 13.47
N GLN A 433 23.05 5.09 12.29
CA GLN A 433 22.56 5.70 11.04
C GLN A 433 21.36 4.96 10.43
N ASP A 434 21.30 3.63 10.54
CA ASP A 434 20.16 2.80 10.13
C ASP A 434 19.02 2.88 11.16
N ALA A 435 19.37 3.00 12.45
CA ALA A 435 18.43 3.11 13.58
C ALA A 435 17.76 4.50 13.69
N SER A 436 18.18 5.47 12.88
CA SER A 436 17.44 6.71 12.67
C SER A 436 15.99 6.35 12.30
N CYS A 437 15.02 6.92 13.03
CA CYS A 437 13.61 6.88 12.67
C CYS A 437 13.47 7.05 11.16
N TYR A 438 12.60 6.24 10.50
CA TYR A 438 12.26 6.34 9.08
C TYR A 438 12.46 7.78 8.64
N PRO A 439 13.49 8.07 7.80
CA PRO A 439 14.06 9.41 7.67
C PRO A 439 12.88 10.34 7.55
N LYS A 440 12.68 11.21 8.56
CA LYS A 440 11.49 12.08 8.65
C LYS A 440 11.26 12.55 7.24
N ILE A 441 10.23 12.02 6.59
CA ILE A 441 9.99 12.34 5.20
C ILE A 441 9.45 13.75 5.30
N SER A 442 10.39 14.70 5.31
CA SER A 442 10.15 16.01 4.76
C SER A 442 9.48 15.72 3.42
N PRO A 443 8.36 16.39 3.12
CA PRO A 443 7.80 16.37 1.77
C PRO A 443 8.86 16.58 0.69
N ALA A 444 10.03 17.13 1.02
CA ALA A 444 11.24 17.18 0.22
C ALA A 444 11.82 15.84 -0.30
N HIS A 445 11.37 14.65 0.16
CA HIS A 445 11.71 13.36 -0.47
C HIS A 445 10.59 12.80 -1.35
N ILE A 446 9.48 13.53 -1.45
CA ILE A 446 8.60 13.47 -2.62
C ILE A 446 9.33 14.12 -3.81
N ASP A 447 10.26 15.05 -3.57
CA ASP A 447 11.10 15.71 -4.58
C ASP A 447 12.31 14.87 -5.03
N GLY A 448 12.15 13.54 -5.11
CA GLY A 448 13.12 12.73 -5.82
C GLY A 448 13.16 13.18 -7.28
N ASP A 449 14.33 13.61 -7.77
CA ASP A 449 14.57 14.19 -9.10
C ASP A 449 14.39 13.19 -10.28
N GLY A 450 13.64 12.11 -10.04
CA GLY A 450 13.29 11.12 -11.03
C GLY A 450 12.22 11.65 -11.99
N PRO A 451 12.32 11.38 -13.30
CA PRO A 451 11.41 11.88 -14.34
C PRO A 451 9.97 11.31 -14.28
N SER A 452 9.53 10.75 -13.15
CA SER A 452 8.38 9.85 -13.07
C SER A 452 7.34 10.19 -12.00
N GLN A 453 7.36 11.38 -11.39
CA GLN A 453 6.29 11.73 -10.44
C GLN A 453 5.00 12.16 -11.18
N VAL A 454 3.89 11.48 -10.90
CA VAL A 454 2.56 11.84 -11.41
C VAL A 454 1.64 12.23 -10.25
N PHE A 455 0.98 13.39 -10.37
CA PHE A 455 0.07 13.93 -9.35
C PHE A 455 -1.37 13.60 -9.69
N GLY A 456 -2.13 13.03 -8.74
CA GLY A 456 -3.56 12.75 -8.88
C GLY A 456 -3.94 11.74 -9.97
N ARG A 457 -2.98 10.96 -10.50
CA ARG A 457 -3.19 9.98 -11.57
C ARG A 457 -3.35 8.55 -11.10
N GLU A 458 -3.42 8.33 -9.79
CA GLU A 458 -3.38 6.99 -9.22
C GLU A 458 -4.61 6.16 -9.57
N PHE A 459 -5.79 6.77 -9.50
CA PHE A 459 -7.03 6.13 -9.94
C PHE A 459 -7.10 5.95 -11.46
N ASP A 460 -6.51 6.88 -12.23
CA ASP A 460 -6.44 6.76 -13.69
C ASP A 460 -5.58 5.56 -14.09
N LEU A 461 -4.43 5.36 -13.43
CA LEU A 461 -3.58 4.19 -13.67
C LEU A 461 -4.28 2.90 -13.28
N LEU A 462 -4.98 2.83 -12.14
CA LEU A 462 -5.73 1.62 -11.77
C LEU A 462 -6.82 1.28 -12.79
N ARG A 463 -7.55 2.28 -13.32
CA ARG A 463 -8.53 2.08 -14.39
C ARG A 463 -7.86 1.56 -15.66
N LEU A 464 -6.70 2.11 -16.00
CA LEU A 464 -5.90 1.67 -17.14
C LEU A 464 -5.42 0.22 -16.95
N GLU A 465 -4.83 -0.14 -15.81
CA GLU A 465 -4.39 -1.50 -15.49
C GLU A 465 -5.53 -2.51 -15.56
N LYS A 466 -6.70 -2.15 -15.01
CA LYS A 466 -7.90 -2.98 -15.08
C LYS A 466 -8.35 -3.22 -16.52
N ALA A 467 -8.38 -2.16 -17.33
CA ALA A 467 -8.76 -2.27 -18.73
C ALA A 467 -7.75 -3.09 -19.53
N ILE A 468 -6.45 -2.92 -19.27
CA ILE A 468 -5.38 -3.72 -19.89
C ILE A 468 -5.55 -5.19 -19.55
N ALA A 469 -5.77 -5.51 -18.27
CA ALA A 469 -5.92 -6.90 -17.83
C ALA A 469 -7.19 -7.56 -18.40
N HIS A 470 -8.29 -6.81 -18.54
CA HIS A 470 -9.57 -7.34 -19.02
C HIS A 470 -9.67 -7.40 -20.55
N HIS A 471 -9.23 -6.36 -21.27
CA HIS A 471 -9.41 -6.24 -22.71
C HIS A 471 -8.17 -6.63 -23.53
N GLY A 472 -7.00 -6.70 -22.90
CA GLY A 472 -5.72 -6.94 -23.58
C GLY A 472 -5.22 -5.74 -24.40
N ARG A 473 -6.12 -4.99 -25.04
CA ARG A 473 -5.79 -3.83 -25.88
C ARG A 473 -6.60 -2.60 -25.48
N VAL A 474 -5.88 -1.51 -25.20
CA VAL A 474 -6.46 -0.26 -24.67
C VAL A 474 -5.97 0.94 -25.47
N TYR A 475 -6.84 1.91 -25.68
CA TYR A 475 -6.51 3.21 -26.27
C TYR A 475 -6.68 4.33 -25.24
N LEU A 476 -5.57 4.92 -24.79
CA LEU A 476 -5.54 6.08 -23.90
C LEU A 476 -5.54 7.37 -24.71
N HIS A 477 -6.60 8.17 -24.59
CA HIS A 477 -6.71 9.44 -25.32
C HIS A 477 -7.00 10.62 -24.40
N GLY A 478 -6.70 11.83 -24.87
CA GLY A 478 -6.93 13.06 -24.13
C GLY A 478 -6.19 14.23 -24.76
N PRO A 479 -6.51 15.48 -24.39
CA PRO A 479 -5.90 16.66 -24.99
C PRO A 479 -4.37 16.67 -24.86
N ALA A 480 -3.70 17.40 -25.75
CA ALA A 480 -2.25 17.62 -25.65
C ALA A 480 -1.92 18.27 -24.29
N GLY A 481 -0.83 17.84 -23.65
CA GLY A 481 -0.41 18.39 -22.35
C GLY A 481 -1.18 17.88 -21.12
N VAL A 482 -2.17 16.98 -21.28
CA VAL A 482 -2.93 16.42 -20.15
C VAL A 482 -2.13 15.45 -19.27
N GLY A 483 -0.93 15.03 -19.72
CA GLY A 483 -0.03 14.13 -18.97
C GLY A 483 -0.09 12.65 -19.36
N LYS A 484 -0.53 12.30 -20.58
CA LYS A 484 -0.58 10.90 -21.07
C LYS A 484 0.80 10.24 -21.02
N THR A 485 1.80 10.88 -21.61
CA THR A 485 3.19 10.39 -21.66
C THR A 485 3.78 10.20 -20.27
N ALA A 486 3.62 11.19 -19.39
CA ALA A 486 4.06 11.08 -18.00
C ALA A 486 3.38 9.90 -17.27
N LEU A 487 2.06 9.72 -17.45
CA LEU A 487 1.32 8.59 -16.89
C LEU A 487 1.81 7.24 -17.41
N LEU A 488 2.05 7.11 -18.71
CA LEU A 488 2.52 5.87 -19.33
C LEU A 488 3.95 5.54 -18.94
N GLN A 489 4.85 6.52 -18.88
CA GLN A 489 6.22 6.32 -18.44
C GLN A 489 6.26 5.88 -16.98
N PHE A 490 5.50 6.56 -16.10
CA PHE A 490 5.33 6.13 -14.71
C PHE A 490 4.76 4.71 -14.62
N GLY A 491 3.70 4.43 -15.39
CA GLY A 491 3.09 3.10 -15.49
C GLY A 491 4.11 2.03 -15.91
N CYS A 492 4.90 2.28 -16.95
CA CYS A 492 5.93 1.34 -17.42
C CYS A 492 6.96 1.03 -16.32
N THR A 493 7.42 2.03 -15.57
CA THR A 493 8.31 1.83 -14.42
C THR A 493 7.63 0.94 -13.38
N LEU A 494 6.41 1.29 -12.96
CA LEU A 494 5.67 0.52 -11.95
C LEU A 494 5.41 -0.92 -12.42
N TRP A 495 4.99 -1.13 -13.67
CA TRP A 495 4.66 -2.44 -14.23
C TRP A 495 5.87 -3.37 -14.31
N ARG A 496 7.05 -2.83 -14.62
CA ARG A 496 8.32 -3.58 -14.55
C ARG A 496 8.68 -3.94 -13.12
N GLU A 497 8.62 -2.94 -12.25
CA GLU A 497 8.99 -3.10 -10.84
C GLU A 497 8.09 -4.05 -10.05
N THR A 498 6.87 -4.28 -10.53
CA THR A 498 5.85 -5.09 -9.85
C THR A 498 5.38 -6.29 -10.66
N PHE A 499 6.13 -6.64 -11.73
CA PHE A 499 5.95 -7.83 -12.55
C PHE A 499 4.54 -7.98 -13.15
N PHE A 500 3.96 -6.90 -13.70
CA PHE A 500 2.63 -6.98 -14.34
C PHE A 500 2.62 -7.90 -15.57
N THR A 501 3.72 -7.88 -16.32
CA THR A 501 4.05 -8.78 -17.44
C THR A 501 5.51 -9.19 -17.34
N SER A 502 5.93 -10.16 -18.16
CA SER A 502 7.33 -10.63 -18.19
C SER A 502 8.27 -9.53 -18.67
N ALA A 503 7.84 -8.72 -19.63
CA ALA A 503 8.55 -7.52 -20.07
C ALA A 503 7.56 -6.38 -20.42
N VAL A 504 8.07 -5.14 -20.41
CA VAL A 504 7.31 -3.94 -20.80
C VAL A 504 8.13 -3.17 -21.84
N VAL A 505 7.59 -3.03 -23.05
CA VAL A 505 8.22 -2.33 -24.16
C VAL A 505 7.51 -1.00 -24.38
N TYR A 506 8.27 0.10 -24.36
CA TYR A 506 7.75 1.46 -24.55
C TYR A 506 8.34 2.07 -25.82
N LEU A 507 7.48 2.41 -26.78
CA LEU A 507 7.84 3.06 -28.05
C LEU A 507 7.23 4.48 -28.07
N ASP A 508 8.10 5.49 -28.12
CA ASP A 508 7.69 6.89 -28.25
C ASP A 508 7.91 7.36 -29.69
N PHE A 509 6.82 7.54 -30.44
CA PHE A 509 6.89 7.92 -31.84
C PHE A 509 7.16 9.41 -32.09
N ASP A 510 7.28 10.23 -31.04
CA ASP A 510 7.87 11.58 -31.17
C ASP A 510 9.41 11.50 -31.27
N SER A 511 10.00 10.33 -30.96
CA SER A 511 11.44 10.11 -31.09
C SER A 511 11.90 10.03 -32.54
N ALA A 512 12.98 10.75 -32.84
CA ALA A 512 13.69 10.66 -34.12
C ALA A 512 14.34 9.28 -34.35
N GLU A 513 14.40 8.41 -33.34
CA GLU A 513 15.00 7.08 -33.45
C GLU A 513 14.04 6.04 -34.06
N LEU A 514 12.72 6.25 -34.00
CA LEU A 514 11.71 5.26 -34.39
C LEU A 514 11.14 5.48 -35.81
N GLN A 515 12.02 5.85 -36.75
CA GLN A 515 11.60 6.26 -38.10
C GLN A 515 11.50 5.11 -39.12
N THR A 516 12.04 3.92 -38.81
CA THR A 516 12.05 2.75 -39.71
C THR A 516 11.74 1.46 -38.95
N ALA A 517 11.24 0.43 -39.66
CA ALA A 517 10.94 -0.88 -39.05
C ALA A 517 12.16 -1.53 -38.38
N GLY A 518 13.35 -1.45 -39.01
CA GLY A 518 14.59 -1.96 -38.42
C GLY A 518 14.98 -1.25 -37.12
N ALA A 519 14.79 0.08 -37.05
CA ALA A 519 15.05 0.83 -35.83
C ALA A 519 14.06 0.49 -34.71
N VAL A 520 12.78 0.31 -35.05
CA VAL A 520 11.75 -0.16 -34.12
C VAL A 520 12.11 -1.54 -33.57
N LEU A 521 12.48 -2.51 -34.42
CA LEU A 521 12.92 -3.83 -33.97
C LEU A 521 14.14 -3.78 -33.05
N LYS A 522 15.16 -3.00 -33.39
CA LYS A 522 16.35 -2.80 -32.54
C LYS A 522 15.96 -2.25 -31.17
N HIS A 523 15.04 -1.28 -31.13
CA HIS A 523 14.56 -0.69 -29.87
C HIS A 523 13.77 -1.68 -29.02
N ILE A 524 12.86 -2.46 -29.64
CA ILE A 524 12.14 -3.55 -28.96
C ILE A 524 13.13 -4.56 -28.39
N LEU A 525 14.06 -5.05 -29.21
CA LEU A 525 15.03 -6.05 -28.81
C LEU A 525 15.91 -5.57 -27.64
N ARG A 526 16.41 -4.33 -27.69
CA ARG A 526 17.18 -3.73 -26.58
C ARG A 526 16.38 -3.72 -25.27
N GLN A 527 15.11 -3.31 -25.32
CA GLN A 527 14.26 -3.30 -24.13
C GLN A 527 13.98 -4.72 -23.60
N LEU A 528 13.66 -5.66 -24.49
CA LEU A 528 13.43 -7.06 -24.09
C LEU A 528 14.68 -7.69 -23.45
N LEU A 529 15.87 -7.42 -24.00
CA LEU A 529 17.14 -7.89 -23.44
C LEU A 529 17.45 -7.26 -22.08
N ALA A 530 17.17 -5.96 -21.92
CA ALA A 530 17.34 -5.26 -20.65
C ALA A 530 16.38 -5.77 -19.55
N HIS A 531 15.25 -6.36 -19.93
CA HIS A 531 14.25 -6.89 -18.99
C HIS A 531 14.53 -8.33 -18.50
N GLY A 532 15.55 -9.01 -19.04
CA GLY A 532 16.27 -10.13 -18.41
C GLY A 532 15.47 -11.09 -17.53
N GLY A 533 14.46 -11.77 -18.08
CA GLY A 533 13.57 -12.68 -17.33
C GLY A 533 14.02 -14.14 -17.19
N ASP A 534 15.07 -14.60 -17.90
CA ASP A 534 15.54 -15.99 -17.81
C ASP A 534 17.07 -16.06 -17.92
N PRO A 535 17.79 -16.64 -16.93
CA PRO A 535 19.23 -16.92 -17.02
C PRO A 535 19.64 -17.68 -18.29
N LYS A 536 18.74 -18.49 -18.89
CA LYS A 536 19.00 -19.25 -20.12
C LYS A 536 19.01 -18.39 -21.39
N LEU A 537 18.11 -17.41 -21.51
CA LEU A 537 18.15 -16.42 -22.60
C LEU A 537 19.33 -15.46 -22.40
N GLY A 538 19.61 -15.13 -21.13
CA GLY A 538 20.77 -14.32 -20.77
C GLY A 538 22.09 -14.88 -21.32
N ALA A 539 22.31 -16.19 -21.18
CA ALA A 539 23.54 -16.82 -21.65
C ALA A 539 23.78 -16.77 -23.18
N ARG A 540 22.74 -16.61 -24.02
CA ARG A 540 22.88 -16.54 -25.50
C ARG A 540 23.01 -15.12 -26.04
N PHE A 541 22.37 -14.14 -25.40
CA PHE A 541 22.29 -12.77 -25.93
C PHE A 541 23.18 -11.76 -25.19
N TRP A 542 23.69 -12.04 -23.97
CA TRP A 542 24.65 -11.15 -23.28
C TRP A 542 26.03 -11.11 -23.95
N THR A 543 26.32 -12.04 -24.86
CA THR A 543 27.54 -12.03 -25.69
C THR A 543 27.44 -11.15 -26.92
N LEU A 544 26.26 -10.60 -27.25
CA LEU A 544 26.11 -9.68 -28.38
C LEU A 544 26.59 -8.30 -27.96
N GLU A 545 27.75 -7.89 -28.47
CA GLU A 545 28.19 -6.50 -28.32
C GLU A 545 27.19 -5.56 -29.03
N SER A 546 26.97 -4.37 -28.48
CA SER A 546 26.09 -3.35 -29.09
C SER A 546 26.45 -3.02 -30.55
N GLN A 547 27.70 -3.29 -30.97
CA GLN A 547 28.17 -3.13 -32.34
C GLN A 547 27.65 -4.22 -33.31
N GLU A 548 27.42 -5.45 -32.84
CA GLU A 548 26.92 -6.53 -33.69
C GLU A 548 25.44 -6.31 -34.05
N LEU A 549 24.63 -5.86 -33.10
CA LEU A 549 23.20 -5.50 -33.31
C LEU A 549 22.98 -4.47 -34.41
N GLU A 550 23.93 -3.57 -34.64
CA GLU A 550 23.80 -2.56 -35.70
C GLU A 550 23.95 -3.15 -37.11
N SER A 551 24.65 -4.27 -37.23
CA SER A 551 24.93 -4.96 -38.50
C SER A 551 23.85 -5.96 -38.94
N TRP A 552 22.88 -6.25 -38.07
CA TRP A 552 21.82 -7.22 -38.36
C TRP A 552 20.80 -6.67 -39.35
N ASP A 553 20.35 -7.53 -40.26
CA ASP A 553 19.24 -7.22 -41.16
C ASP A 553 17.88 -7.35 -40.45
N ILE A 554 16.82 -6.86 -41.11
CA ILE A 554 15.47 -6.83 -40.55
C ILE A 554 14.96 -8.24 -40.23
N GLU A 555 15.27 -9.23 -41.07
CA GLU A 555 14.82 -10.61 -40.90
C GLU A 555 15.45 -11.26 -39.66
N SER A 556 16.76 -11.08 -39.45
CA SER A 556 17.44 -11.59 -38.24
C SER A 556 16.94 -10.92 -36.97
N LEU A 557 16.70 -9.60 -37.03
CA LEU A 557 16.14 -8.84 -35.90
C LEU A 557 14.71 -9.31 -35.57
N GLU A 558 13.86 -9.48 -36.58
CA GLU A 558 12.49 -9.96 -36.40
C GLU A 558 12.49 -11.37 -35.78
N GLN A 559 13.33 -12.28 -36.30
CA GLN A 559 13.44 -13.64 -35.79
C GLN A 559 13.87 -13.68 -34.31
N ALA A 560 14.84 -12.85 -33.91
CA ALA A 560 15.27 -12.78 -32.52
C ALA A 560 14.18 -12.24 -31.59
N VAL A 561 13.42 -11.22 -32.04
CA VAL A 561 12.28 -10.72 -31.26
C VAL A 561 11.21 -11.80 -31.13
N VAL A 562 10.85 -12.51 -32.21
CA VAL A 562 9.88 -13.62 -32.17
C VAL A 562 10.30 -14.72 -31.21
N GLU A 563 11.58 -15.11 -31.20
CA GLU A 563 12.12 -16.12 -30.28
C GLU A 563 11.94 -15.69 -28.81
N ILE A 564 12.16 -14.41 -28.48
CA ILE A 564 11.95 -13.89 -27.12
C ILE A 564 10.46 -13.82 -26.76
N LEU A 565 9.62 -13.38 -27.70
CA LEU A 565 8.18 -13.24 -27.48
C LEU A 565 7.48 -14.59 -27.28
N ALA A 566 8.01 -15.68 -27.84
CA ALA A 566 7.42 -17.02 -27.72
C ALA A 566 7.27 -17.51 -26.27
N ASP A 567 8.21 -17.13 -25.40
CA ASP A 567 8.31 -17.56 -24.00
C ASP A 567 7.90 -16.46 -23.01
N GLN A 568 7.50 -15.27 -23.47
CA GLN A 568 7.25 -14.12 -22.61
C GLN A 568 5.91 -13.44 -22.89
N THR A 569 5.18 -13.11 -21.81
CA THR A 569 4.09 -12.14 -21.89
C THR A 569 4.65 -10.72 -21.88
N VAL A 570 4.30 -9.94 -22.89
CA VAL A 570 4.84 -8.57 -23.06
C VAL A 570 3.70 -7.55 -23.06
N LEU A 571 3.92 -6.43 -22.38
CA LEU A 571 3.09 -5.24 -22.47
C LEU A 571 3.77 -4.22 -23.40
N LEU A 572 3.17 -3.98 -24.56
CA LEU A 572 3.63 -3.00 -25.54
C LEU A 572 2.88 -1.68 -25.35
N VAL A 573 3.62 -0.59 -25.18
CA VAL A 573 3.09 0.77 -25.09
C VAL A 573 3.56 1.57 -26.29
N LEU A 574 2.62 2.06 -27.09
CA LEU A 574 2.87 2.93 -28.23
C LEU A 574 2.34 4.34 -27.92
N ASP A 575 3.24 5.27 -27.70
CA ASP A 575 2.90 6.67 -27.38
C ASP A 575 3.08 7.60 -28.59
N ASN A 576 2.42 8.75 -28.55
CA ASN A 576 2.48 9.81 -29.56
C ASN A 576 2.12 9.36 -31.00
N LEU A 577 1.19 8.41 -31.13
CA LEU A 577 0.82 7.80 -32.41
C LEU A 577 0.19 8.77 -33.43
N HIS A 578 -0.51 9.80 -32.97
CA HIS A 578 -1.34 10.63 -33.86
C HIS A 578 -0.52 11.40 -34.90
N ALA A 579 0.68 11.90 -34.55
CA ALA A 579 1.54 12.57 -35.52
C ALA A 579 2.16 11.55 -36.47
N ALA A 580 2.81 10.52 -35.93
CA ALA A 580 3.55 9.52 -36.68
C ALA A 580 2.71 8.74 -37.71
N PHE A 581 1.48 8.38 -37.36
CA PHE A 581 0.56 7.63 -38.23
C PHE A 581 -0.56 8.53 -38.80
N SER A 582 -0.31 9.82 -38.90
CA SER A 582 -1.24 10.75 -39.54
C SER A 582 -1.48 10.38 -41.00
N ILE A 583 -2.71 10.58 -41.49
CA ILE A 583 -3.04 10.48 -42.92
C ILE A 583 -2.40 11.62 -43.74
N LEU A 584 -1.90 12.66 -43.07
CA LEU A 584 -1.22 13.78 -43.71
C LEU A 584 0.29 13.52 -43.78
N PRO A 585 0.95 13.80 -44.93
CA PRO A 585 2.37 13.57 -45.09
C PRO A 585 3.22 14.55 -44.25
N PRO A 586 4.52 14.25 -44.03
CA PRO A 586 5.43 15.04 -43.18
C PRO A 586 5.44 16.57 -43.41
N PRO A 587 5.33 17.09 -44.66
CA PRO A 587 5.30 18.53 -44.89
C PRO A 587 4.06 19.24 -44.31
N LEU A 588 2.95 18.50 -44.14
CA LEU A 588 1.68 19.01 -43.62
C LEU A 588 1.46 18.65 -42.14
N CYS A 589 2.14 17.62 -41.66
CA CYS A 589 2.10 17.16 -40.27
C CYS A 589 3.53 16.85 -39.81
N PRO A 590 4.23 17.82 -39.17
CA PRO A 590 5.53 17.56 -38.55
C PRO A 590 5.45 16.34 -37.63
N GLY A 591 6.44 15.45 -37.71
CA GLY A 591 6.46 14.18 -36.98
C GLY A 591 5.75 13.01 -37.67
N ALA A 592 5.05 13.23 -38.79
CA ALA A 592 4.50 12.12 -39.56
C ALA A 592 5.60 11.27 -40.21
N LEU A 593 5.41 9.95 -40.20
CA LEU A 593 6.30 9.02 -40.87
C LEU A 593 6.04 9.05 -42.39
N PRO A 594 7.06 8.81 -43.23
CA PRO A 594 6.82 8.48 -44.63
C PRO A 594 5.86 7.30 -44.76
N GLU A 595 4.93 7.35 -45.72
CA GLU A 595 3.84 6.36 -45.86
C GLU A 595 4.33 4.91 -45.85
N LYS A 596 5.41 4.64 -46.60
CA LYS A 596 6.04 3.31 -46.63
C LYS A 596 6.56 2.89 -45.25
N ASN A 597 7.22 3.78 -44.53
CA ASN A 597 7.76 3.46 -43.20
C ASN A 597 6.62 3.23 -42.19
N ALA A 598 5.55 4.01 -42.26
CA ALA A 598 4.37 3.82 -41.42
C ALA A 598 3.71 2.45 -41.67
N GLN A 599 3.58 2.05 -42.94
CA GLN A 599 3.09 0.72 -43.33
C GLN A 599 4.03 -0.39 -42.85
N ASP A 600 5.33 -0.30 -43.14
CA ASP A 600 6.33 -1.30 -42.75
C ASP A 600 6.37 -1.50 -41.22
N ILE A 601 6.27 -0.41 -40.44
CA ILE A 601 6.21 -0.47 -38.97
C ILE A 601 4.88 -1.06 -38.49
N GLY A 602 3.76 -0.66 -39.07
CA GLY A 602 2.43 -1.19 -38.72
C GLY A 602 2.34 -2.70 -38.97
N ASP A 603 2.87 -3.16 -40.11
CA ASP A 603 2.89 -4.56 -40.50
C ASP A 603 3.78 -5.40 -39.59
N ILE A 604 4.96 -4.88 -39.18
CA ILE A 604 5.86 -5.62 -38.28
C ILE A 604 5.29 -5.73 -36.87
N LEU A 605 4.69 -4.65 -36.34
CA LEU A 605 4.09 -4.66 -35.01
C LEU A 605 2.87 -5.59 -34.95
N GLN A 606 2.02 -5.59 -35.98
CA GLN A 606 0.92 -6.54 -36.09
C GLN A 606 1.44 -7.99 -36.15
N ARG A 607 2.43 -8.29 -36.99
CA ARG A 607 3.02 -9.64 -37.08
C ARG A 607 3.57 -10.13 -35.75
N LEU A 608 4.27 -9.27 -35.00
CA LEU A 608 4.91 -9.63 -33.73
C LEU A 608 3.92 -9.82 -32.57
N PHE A 609 2.87 -9.01 -32.50
CA PHE A 609 1.99 -8.94 -31.32
C PHE A 609 0.56 -9.43 -31.58
N GLU A 610 0.30 -10.10 -32.71
CA GLU A 610 -0.99 -10.73 -32.98
C GLU A 610 -1.11 -12.14 -32.35
N PRO A 611 -2.30 -12.48 -31.79
CA PRO A 611 -2.52 -13.77 -31.14
C PRO A 611 -2.31 -14.99 -32.06
N SER A 612 -2.51 -14.82 -33.36
CA SER A 612 -2.40 -15.88 -34.38
C SER A 612 -0.99 -16.42 -34.54
N ASN A 613 0.03 -15.59 -34.27
CA ASN A 613 1.43 -15.90 -34.58
C ASN A 613 2.19 -16.45 -33.36
N VAL A 614 1.75 -16.14 -32.14
CA VAL A 614 2.34 -16.64 -30.89
C VAL A 614 1.23 -17.16 -29.96
N PRO A 615 0.73 -18.40 -30.17
CA PRO A 615 -0.45 -18.93 -29.48
C PRO A 615 -0.30 -19.03 -27.96
N SER A 616 0.93 -19.06 -27.44
CA SER A 616 1.27 -19.18 -26.02
C SER A 616 1.25 -17.86 -25.25
N ALA A 617 1.32 -16.71 -25.93
CA ALA A 617 1.60 -15.43 -25.29
C ALA A 617 0.39 -14.48 -25.35
N ASN A 618 -0.24 -14.27 -24.19
CA ASN A 618 -1.29 -13.26 -24.01
C ASN A 618 -0.66 -11.85 -23.89
N HIS A 619 -0.11 -11.33 -25.00
CA HIS A 619 0.47 -10.00 -25.05
C HIS A 619 -0.59 -8.91 -24.82
N ARG A 620 -0.17 -7.80 -24.24
CA ARG A 620 -1.03 -6.65 -23.92
C ARG A 620 -0.53 -5.41 -24.65
N ILE A 621 -1.45 -4.56 -25.10
CA ILE A 621 -1.13 -3.40 -25.93
C ILE A 621 -1.83 -2.15 -25.38
N VAL A 622 -1.07 -1.07 -25.23
CA VAL A 622 -1.58 0.26 -24.91
C VAL A 622 -1.19 1.20 -26.04
N LEU A 623 -2.19 1.80 -26.65
CA LEU A 623 -2.04 2.81 -27.69
C LEU A 623 -2.38 4.18 -27.07
N ALA A 624 -1.59 5.21 -27.33
CA ALA A 624 -1.88 6.55 -26.84
C ALA A 624 -1.89 7.61 -27.94
N GLY A 625 -2.89 8.49 -27.85
CA GLY A 625 -3.15 9.53 -28.84
C GLY A 625 -3.91 10.72 -28.29
N SER A 626 -4.10 11.74 -29.12
CA SER A 626 -4.71 13.01 -28.69
C SER A 626 -6.23 13.08 -28.89
N ARG A 627 -6.81 12.21 -29.72
CA ARG A 627 -8.22 12.25 -30.13
C ARG A 627 -8.92 10.93 -29.87
N ASP A 628 -10.23 10.95 -29.67
CA ASP A 628 -11.06 9.74 -29.55
C ASP A 628 -11.26 9.02 -30.91
N ASP A 629 -10.94 9.70 -32.02
CA ASP A 629 -11.02 9.11 -33.35
C ASP A 629 -9.84 8.18 -33.65
N LEU A 630 -10.15 6.90 -33.86
CA LEU A 630 -9.21 5.84 -34.24
C LEU A 630 -9.04 5.68 -35.75
N SER A 631 -9.70 6.50 -36.57
CA SER A 631 -9.66 6.38 -38.04
C SER A 631 -8.24 6.40 -38.60
N PHE A 632 -7.33 7.15 -37.96
CA PHE A 632 -5.92 7.27 -38.37
C PHE A 632 -5.12 5.98 -38.17
N LEU A 633 -5.54 5.07 -37.29
CA LEU A 633 -4.85 3.79 -37.06
C LEU A 633 -5.21 2.74 -38.09
N LYS A 634 -6.43 2.80 -38.67
CA LYS A 634 -6.97 1.77 -39.57
C LYS A 634 -6.05 1.40 -40.75
N PRO A 635 -5.34 2.33 -41.40
CA PRO A 635 -4.46 1.99 -42.51
C PRO A 635 -3.27 1.10 -42.10
N ASN A 636 -2.77 1.27 -40.88
CA ASN A 636 -1.52 0.64 -40.42
C ASN A 636 -1.70 -0.38 -39.29
N PHE A 637 -2.90 -0.47 -38.70
CA PHE A 637 -3.24 -1.34 -37.57
C PHE A 637 -4.62 -1.99 -37.75
N SER A 638 -4.83 -2.62 -38.91
CA SER A 638 -6.14 -3.12 -39.34
C SER A 638 -6.75 -4.17 -38.39
N THR A 639 -5.94 -4.94 -37.68
CA THR A 639 -6.39 -5.98 -36.74
C THR A 639 -6.59 -5.47 -35.32
N TRP A 640 -6.15 -4.23 -35.02
CA TRP A 640 -6.23 -3.61 -33.68
C TRP A 640 -7.39 -2.62 -33.57
N ASN A 641 -8.46 -2.84 -34.31
CA ASN A 641 -9.65 -1.99 -34.29
C ASN A 641 -10.53 -2.17 -33.04
N ASP A 642 -10.42 -3.31 -32.34
CA ASP A 642 -11.16 -3.59 -31.11
C ASP A 642 -10.30 -3.24 -29.88
N VAL A 643 -10.18 -1.94 -29.62
CA VAL A 643 -9.47 -1.37 -28.47
C VAL A 643 -10.45 -0.72 -27.52
N ARG A 644 -10.22 -0.85 -26.22
CA ARG A 644 -11.02 -0.16 -25.21
C ARG A 644 -10.57 1.31 -25.10
N PRO A 645 -11.38 2.32 -25.46
CA PRO A 645 -11.01 3.71 -25.25
C PRO A 645 -11.09 4.09 -23.77
N ILE A 646 -10.10 4.86 -23.31
CA ILE A 646 -10.02 5.47 -21.99
C ILE A 646 -9.61 6.93 -22.17
N GLN A 647 -10.46 7.83 -21.69
CA GLN A 647 -10.17 9.26 -21.73
C GLN A 647 -9.42 9.68 -20.46
N LEU A 648 -8.20 10.22 -20.63
CA LEU A 648 -7.49 10.93 -19.58
C LEU A 648 -7.97 12.38 -19.54
N ARG A 649 -8.55 12.78 -18.41
CA ARG A 649 -9.08 14.14 -18.18
C ARG A 649 -8.01 15.04 -17.58
N PRO A 650 -8.18 16.39 -17.61
CA PRO A 650 -7.36 17.29 -16.83
C PRO A 650 -7.38 16.93 -15.33
N LEU A 651 -6.40 17.42 -14.59
CA LEU A 651 -6.34 17.20 -13.14
C LEU A 651 -7.56 17.83 -12.49
N ASP A 652 -8.08 17.16 -11.45
CA ASP A 652 -9.03 17.82 -10.58
C ASP A 652 -8.36 18.95 -9.79
N LEU A 653 -9.18 19.78 -9.14
CA LEU A 653 -8.68 20.95 -8.42
C LEU A 653 -7.59 20.59 -7.40
N ALA A 654 -7.72 19.47 -6.70
CA ALA A 654 -6.78 19.17 -5.65
C ALA A 654 -5.45 18.64 -6.18
N ALA A 655 -5.51 17.73 -7.14
CA ALA A 655 -4.31 17.25 -7.83
C ALA A 655 -3.61 18.42 -8.55
N GLY A 656 -4.39 19.35 -9.12
CA GLY A 656 -3.87 20.59 -9.69
C GLY A 656 -3.20 21.47 -8.64
N MET A 657 -3.81 21.65 -7.47
CA MET A 657 -3.21 22.41 -6.37
C MET A 657 -1.92 21.78 -5.85
N GLU A 658 -1.88 20.45 -5.70
CA GLU A 658 -0.67 19.72 -5.31
C GLU A 658 0.45 19.93 -6.34
N LEU A 659 0.14 19.83 -7.64
CA LEU A 659 1.09 20.08 -8.71
C LEU A 659 1.61 21.53 -8.67
N VAL A 660 0.72 22.52 -8.54
CA VAL A 660 1.09 23.95 -8.44
C VAL A 660 2.01 24.19 -7.25
N GLN A 661 1.68 23.65 -6.08
CA GLN A 661 2.52 23.77 -4.90
C GLN A 661 3.89 23.14 -5.12
N HIS A 662 3.95 21.97 -5.76
CA HIS A 662 5.22 21.31 -6.07
C HIS A 662 6.07 22.14 -7.04
N VAL A 663 5.49 22.65 -8.13
CA VAL A 663 6.21 23.49 -9.11
C VAL A 663 6.76 24.77 -8.46
N ILE A 664 5.95 25.47 -7.65
CA ILE A 664 6.35 26.70 -6.95
C ILE A 664 7.41 26.42 -5.87
N ARG A 665 7.33 25.28 -5.17
CA ARG A 665 8.39 24.87 -4.22
C ARG A 665 9.70 24.60 -4.95
N ARG A 666 9.66 23.89 -6.08
CA ARG A 666 10.83 23.57 -6.89
C ARG A 666 11.50 24.79 -7.50
N SER A 667 10.73 25.84 -7.83
CA SER A 667 11.29 27.12 -8.28
C SER A 667 11.90 27.96 -7.16
N GLY A 668 11.78 27.51 -5.90
CA GLY A 668 12.33 28.20 -4.72
C GLY A 668 11.50 29.40 -4.25
N LEU A 669 10.32 29.62 -4.83
CA LEU A 669 9.44 30.74 -4.49
C LEU A 669 8.66 30.52 -3.18
N LEU A 670 8.41 29.26 -2.80
CA LEU A 670 7.79 28.88 -1.53
C LEU A 670 8.87 28.61 -0.47
N THR A 671 9.20 29.64 0.32
CA THR A 671 10.12 29.53 1.47
C THR A 671 9.44 29.20 2.80
N ALA A 672 8.10 29.30 2.84
CA ALA A 672 7.26 28.99 4.00
C ALA A 672 5.95 28.31 3.55
N ALA A 673 5.16 27.82 4.50
CA ALA A 673 3.83 27.27 4.20
C ALA A 673 2.93 28.37 3.58
N PRO A 674 2.17 28.06 2.51
CA PRO A 674 1.31 29.03 1.85
C PRO A 674 0.25 29.56 2.81
N ASN A 675 0.03 30.88 2.79
CA ASN A 675 -1.06 31.50 3.52
C ASN A 675 -2.38 31.36 2.72
N HIS A 676 -3.50 31.80 3.30
CA HIS A 676 -4.81 31.72 2.63
C HIS A 676 -4.88 32.43 1.28
N ALA A 677 -4.28 33.62 1.14
CA ALA A 677 -4.26 34.35 -0.12
C ALA A 677 -3.41 33.65 -1.18
N ASP A 678 -2.33 32.97 -0.76
CA ASP A 678 -1.53 32.14 -1.66
C ASP A 678 -2.36 30.97 -2.17
N LEU A 679 -3.09 30.28 -1.28
CA LEU A 679 -3.98 29.17 -1.64
C LEU A 679 -5.10 29.60 -2.59
N ASP A 680 -5.75 30.74 -2.33
CA ASP A 680 -6.79 31.30 -3.21
C ASP A 680 -6.23 31.62 -4.60
N THR A 681 -4.99 32.13 -4.66
CA THR A 681 -4.30 32.42 -5.93
C THR A 681 -3.95 31.13 -6.68
N MET A 682 -3.48 30.09 -5.98
CA MET A 682 -3.20 28.78 -6.57
C MET A 682 -4.48 28.14 -7.11
N GLU A 683 -5.59 28.19 -6.38
CA GLU A 683 -6.90 27.70 -6.84
C GLU A 683 -7.36 28.44 -8.10
N LEU A 684 -7.20 29.76 -8.15
CA LEU A 684 -7.50 30.56 -9.33
C LEU A 684 -6.64 30.16 -10.53
N LEU A 685 -5.34 29.92 -10.33
CA LEU A 685 -4.44 29.45 -11.37
C LEU A 685 -4.84 28.08 -11.91
N VAL A 686 -5.12 27.11 -11.03
CA VAL A 686 -5.59 25.77 -11.45
C VAL A 686 -6.87 25.87 -12.26
N SER A 687 -7.80 26.73 -11.82
CA SER A 687 -9.08 26.96 -12.52
C SER A 687 -8.88 27.64 -13.87
N LEU A 688 -7.98 28.62 -13.97
CA LEU A 688 -7.67 29.35 -15.21
C LEU A 688 -7.00 28.43 -16.25
N LEU A 689 -6.16 27.51 -15.79
CA LEU A 689 -5.43 26.56 -16.63
C LEU A 689 -6.20 25.24 -16.83
N ASP A 690 -7.46 25.18 -16.39
CA ASP A 690 -8.36 24.02 -16.50
C ASP A 690 -7.72 22.70 -15.99
N GLY A 691 -6.88 22.79 -14.97
CA GLY A 691 -6.15 21.63 -14.42
C GLY A 691 -5.19 20.95 -15.38
N MET A 692 -4.76 21.61 -16.47
CA MET A 692 -3.84 21.04 -17.47
C MET A 692 -2.39 21.03 -16.96
N PRO A 693 -1.75 19.86 -16.74
CA PRO A 693 -0.40 19.79 -16.18
C PRO A 693 0.66 20.55 -16.98
N ALA A 694 0.67 20.40 -18.31
CA ALA A 694 1.64 21.10 -19.15
C ALA A 694 1.48 22.63 -19.09
N ALA A 695 0.23 23.12 -19.01
CA ALA A 695 -0.03 24.55 -18.87
C ALA A 695 0.43 25.07 -17.51
N ILE A 696 0.23 24.28 -16.44
CA ILE A 696 0.71 24.61 -15.09
C ILE A 696 2.24 24.72 -15.08
N HIS A 697 2.95 23.76 -15.67
CA HIS A 697 4.42 23.78 -15.74
C HIS A 697 4.99 24.90 -16.62
N GLU A 698 4.29 25.31 -17.68
CA GLU A 698 4.79 26.35 -18.58
C GLU A 698 4.57 27.76 -18.02
N VAL A 699 3.51 27.95 -17.22
CA VAL A 699 3.14 29.26 -16.67
C VAL A 699 3.89 29.59 -15.37
N LEU A 700 4.21 28.57 -14.56
CA LEU A 700 4.86 28.70 -13.25
C LEU A 700 6.35 28.33 -13.33
#